data_AF-A0A7C2EVE6-F1
#
_entry.id   AF-A0A7C2EVE6-F1
#
_cell.length_a   1.000
_cell.length_b   1.000
_cell.length_c   1.000
_cell.angle_alpha   90.00
_cell.angle_beta   90.00
_cell.angle_gamma   90.00
#
_symmetry.space_group_name_H-M   'P 1'
#
loop_
_entity.id
_entity.type
_entity.pdbx_description
1 polymer ?
#
loop_
_entity_poly.entity_id
_entity_poly.type
_entity_poly.pdbx_seq_one_letter_code
_entity_poly.pdbx_strand_id
1 'polypeptide(L)'
;MTWPHQRILGATRVPAPFPLMGNTVWGHTAERFFAEVTITFRTLAYPQSRIDGVATIRVGAEVEREYNRIGRRPKHFVGFTNFSWEVDGGVSGQFQFMPEFRLQRLGLQIQGGAQVETTDLLPVLASSCCGWLAPIVPLIDLFGKFTVSAEGDIAFSDRAQAFTFLDSEVKLDFAGSLVLSIDRRYRDKIGGELEGGLSPFVHLQFPGSAQNASYFYGIPFLHQVGAKIFLRGRLYGRIWRLKWDLEFSRLNGLFVYPRYRGGYLGMPLWLQDGLTGEWREPSRLYLYREPYHQLVAGTQLFPQDENWDVREERLIQNVFPFAEPSLTWKAGQAVIVYVYDDPNLPAHQSTEIRALMQQPDGSWQDLPITQDTALDSQPQVAVDSNGNLVAVWTRMEEVSPDPDPTLRLPKGEIAYAVYDAQTGLWSSPVLLTQNDRFDLSPQLVQGADGQLYLVWLRSPDNVFPTDFSRSSIPHTDIYLARWDGTQFVDVQRAMERADTLEVALAVSSTGVPMLVWSRDADGDPDTHDPKLYFSYWDGSAWTPAQGVWSNPLSQGSPALAMGANDTPVLYFVRSDLAHPEFEQYTQEELLVTDFSGAGWREPLPITRADTLSELEVITHPNGRVSALWGASSQGVADLWTVVYDPTVGYWSNKVRLTQDDMTHEQQVAAAWDPAGNPSAVYIKRQLTHEEREVEDDEGNRYPIQVTVPVRADLYLLAHRPKPDLTIREDDLILEPSNPGPGQQVTIRARVSNRRALGARNVQVRFYDGDPNAGGIPIGTVRATPDPIVGGSFGTAELNWTVPPDGRSHVLYAVVDPENTIAETDETNNMASYPIALLDLVAVAPAVEQYLPDGQVVLRFGIQNPSSVSPSGEVRWELRLNSVDGAILTQGAAPAPGTGQTSPLTFTWRPNLDVGRYTLYLLVDPDNRFAEEDEANNRASNEIALLADLVVNPALTDATRVGMQVALRATVQNIGWADARAVAVQVLDAPPGMGNVLVSGTVANLPRYGSASLDFNITLPRRLPRLWVVVNPAGTIAEARRDNNEVILNLS
;
A
#
# COMPACT_ATOMS: atom_id res chain seq x y z
N MET A 1 -52.75 17.99 -22.62
CA MET A 1 -54.00 17.93 -23.43
C MET A 1 -53.68 17.16 -24.70
N THR A 2 -54.27 15.97 -24.88
CA THR A 2 -53.90 15.02 -25.95
C THR A 2 -55.17 14.65 -26.74
N TRP A 3 -55.14 14.86 -28.06
CA TRP A 3 -56.21 14.45 -29.01
C TRP A 3 -55.96 13.00 -29.48
N PRO A 4 -56.98 12.15 -29.65
CA PRO A 4 -56.75 10.72 -29.93
C PRO A 4 -56.53 10.44 -31.42
N HIS A 5 -55.42 9.77 -31.74
CA HIS A 5 -55.18 9.08 -33.01
C HIS A 5 -55.84 7.69 -32.95
N GLN A 6 -56.90 7.44 -33.73
CA GLN A 6 -57.53 6.12 -33.85
C GLN A 6 -56.78 5.25 -34.87
N ARG A 7 -56.53 3.97 -34.54
CA ARG A 7 -56.40 2.88 -35.51
C ARG A 7 -57.54 1.88 -35.28
N ILE A 8 -58.31 1.64 -36.34
CA ILE A 8 -59.44 0.70 -36.42
C ILE A 8 -58.89 -0.68 -36.82
N LEU A 9 -59.27 -1.73 -36.08
CA LEU A 9 -58.99 -3.14 -36.41
C LEU A 9 -60.04 -3.69 -37.39
N GLY A 10 -59.59 -4.40 -38.42
CA GLY A 10 -60.44 -5.05 -39.42
C GLY A 10 -60.76 -6.52 -39.09
N ALA A 11 -62.06 -6.79 -38.96
CA ALA A 11 -62.78 -8.02 -39.30
C ALA A 11 -62.26 -9.39 -38.79
N THR A 12 -62.84 -9.89 -37.70
CA THR A 12 -63.03 -11.34 -37.49
C THR A 12 -64.49 -11.63 -37.13
N ARG A 13 -65.09 -12.60 -37.85
CA ARG A 13 -66.40 -13.18 -37.55
C ARG A 13 -66.27 -14.02 -36.29
N VAL A 14 -67.06 -13.74 -35.26
CA VAL A 14 -67.19 -14.65 -34.10
C VAL A 14 -68.53 -15.39 -34.21
N PRO A 15 -68.56 -16.73 -34.17
CA PRO A 15 -69.79 -17.53 -34.25
C PRO A 15 -70.74 -17.28 -33.07
N ALA A 16 -72.05 -17.33 -33.32
CA ALA A 16 -73.05 -17.41 -32.25
C ALA A 16 -72.98 -18.81 -31.60
N PRO A 17 -73.23 -18.95 -30.28
CA PRO A 17 -72.93 -20.19 -29.56
C PRO A 17 -73.87 -21.38 -29.82
N PHE A 18 -74.93 -21.24 -30.64
CA PHE A 18 -75.89 -22.32 -30.87
C PHE A 18 -76.51 -22.31 -32.27
N PRO A 19 -76.70 -23.49 -32.90
CA PRO A 19 -77.36 -23.63 -34.18
C PRO A 19 -78.87 -23.73 -33.93
N LEU A 20 -79.62 -22.67 -34.21
CA LEU A 20 -81.00 -22.64 -34.71
C LEU A 20 -81.46 -21.17 -34.68
N MET A 21 -81.86 -20.66 -35.85
CA MET A 21 -82.20 -19.27 -36.22
C MET A 21 -81.02 -18.43 -36.75
N GLY A 22 -81.08 -18.17 -38.07
CA GLY A 22 -80.12 -17.34 -38.80
C GLY A 22 -80.49 -15.85 -38.79
N ASN A 23 -79.46 -15.00 -38.67
CA ASN A 23 -79.17 -13.85 -39.55
C ASN A 23 -78.03 -13.01 -38.94
N THR A 24 -76.95 -12.86 -39.71
CA THR A 24 -75.84 -11.91 -39.47
C THR A 24 -76.24 -10.50 -39.90
N VAL A 25 -75.96 -9.48 -39.08
CA VAL A 25 -76.00 -8.06 -39.50
C VAL A 25 -74.74 -7.33 -39.05
N TRP A 26 -74.15 -6.53 -39.95
CA TRP A 26 -72.99 -5.66 -39.73
C TRP A 26 -73.44 -4.26 -39.25
N GLY A 27 -72.67 -3.63 -38.37
CA GLY A 27 -72.85 -2.21 -38.04
C GLY A 27 -71.74 -1.61 -37.17
N HIS A 28 -71.28 -0.39 -37.49
CA HIS A 28 -70.35 0.43 -36.70
C HIS A 28 -71.07 1.58 -35.97
N THR A 29 -70.65 1.92 -34.75
CA THR A 29 -71.00 3.16 -34.05
C THR A 29 -69.83 3.66 -33.20
N ALA A 30 -69.49 4.95 -33.28
CA ALA A 30 -68.65 5.67 -32.31
C ALA A 30 -69.27 7.05 -32.01
N GLU A 31 -69.12 7.54 -30.76
CA GLU A 31 -68.76 8.93 -30.36
C GLU A 31 -69.02 9.21 -28.85
N ARG A 32 -67.98 9.60 -28.09
CA ARG A 32 -68.02 10.32 -26.78
C ARG A 32 -66.87 11.33 -26.74
N PHE A 33 -67.09 12.53 -26.18
CA PHE A 33 -66.04 13.53 -25.94
C PHE A 33 -65.95 13.85 -24.44
N PHE A 34 -64.77 13.70 -23.84
CA PHE A 34 -64.46 14.14 -22.48
C PHE A 34 -63.11 14.84 -22.45
N ALA A 35 -63.04 15.96 -21.73
CA ALA A 35 -61.80 16.66 -21.40
C ALA A 35 -61.45 16.38 -19.94
N GLU A 36 -60.23 15.88 -19.72
CA GLU A 36 -59.67 15.61 -18.39
C GLU A 36 -58.50 16.56 -18.16
N VAL A 37 -58.55 17.29 -17.05
CA VAL A 37 -57.51 18.22 -16.61
C VAL A 37 -56.96 17.75 -15.28
N THR A 38 -55.72 17.28 -15.27
CA THR A 38 -54.99 16.90 -14.06
C THR A 38 -54.14 18.08 -13.60
N ILE A 39 -54.33 18.50 -12.36
CA ILE A 39 -53.56 19.54 -11.69
C ILE A 39 -52.70 18.86 -10.62
N THR A 40 -51.38 18.94 -10.79
CA THR A 40 -50.40 18.45 -9.80
C THR A 40 -49.86 19.65 -9.04
N PHE A 41 -49.87 19.60 -7.72
CA PHE A 41 -49.23 20.64 -6.90
C PHE A 41 -48.26 20.00 -5.91
N ARG A 42 -47.15 20.70 -5.68
CA ARG A 42 -46.16 20.39 -4.65
C ARG A 42 -46.05 21.63 -3.77
N THR A 43 -46.43 21.52 -2.51
CA THR A 43 -46.27 22.62 -1.55
C THR A 43 -45.04 22.38 -0.68
N LEU A 44 -44.16 23.37 -0.63
CA LEU A 44 -42.98 23.36 0.25
C LEU A 44 -43.41 23.76 1.67
N ALA A 45 -43.20 22.87 2.64
CA ALA A 45 -43.18 23.20 4.05
C ALA A 45 -42.00 22.49 4.75
N TYR A 46 -41.37 23.18 5.70
CA TYR A 46 -40.13 22.83 6.40
C TYR A 46 -40.43 22.55 7.90
N PRO A 47 -39.65 21.73 8.63
CA PRO A 47 -38.45 20.99 8.23
C PRO A 47 -38.72 19.48 8.08
N GLN A 48 -38.41 18.91 6.91
CA GLN A 48 -38.33 17.45 6.64
C GLN A 48 -39.60 16.65 6.31
N SER A 49 -40.69 17.26 5.84
CA SER A 49 -41.80 16.46 5.26
C SER A 49 -42.30 17.09 3.96
N ARG A 50 -42.28 16.31 2.88
CA ARG A 50 -42.79 16.71 1.56
C ARG A 50 -44.21 16.17 1.38
N ILE A 51 -45.12 17.02 0.88
CA ILE A 51 -46.48 16.62 0.49
C ILE A 51 -46.60 16.79 -1.03
N ASP A 52 -46.77 15.69 -1.75
CA ASP A 52 -47.09 15.68 -3.17
C ASP A 52 -48.58 15.40 -3.37
N GLY A 53 -49.26 16.15 -4.24
CA GLY A 53 -50.71 16.01 -4.47
C GLY A 53 -51.14 16.09 -5.94
N VAL A 54 -52.14 15.30 -6.30
CA VAL A 54 -52.76 15.29 -7.64
C VAL A 54 -54.28 15.46 -7.51
N ALA A 55 -54.84 16.39 -8.28
CA ALA A 55 -56.28 16.61 -8.39
C ALA A 55 -56.71 16.52 -9.87
N THR A 56 -57.71 15.69 -10.17
CA THR A 56 -58.22 15.52 -11.53
C THR A 56 -59.63 16.08 -11.67
N ILE A 57 -59.81 16.97 -12.65
CA ILE A 57 -61.08 17.61 -13.01
C ILE A 57 -61.54 17.02 -14.35
N ARG A 58 -62.78 16.52 -14.40
CA ARG A 58 -63.38 15.98 -15.63
C ARG A 58 -64.57 16.82 -16.08
N VAL A 59 -64.57 17.19 -17.36
CA VAL A 59 -65.64 17.95 -18.01
C VAL A 59 -66.03 17.25 -19.32
N GLY A 60 -67.30 16.94 -19.51
CA GLY A 60 -67.75 16.22 -20.70
C GLY A 60 -69.25 16.30 -20.96
N ALA A 61 -69.65 15.85 -22.16
CA ALA A 61 -71.04 15.74 -22.56
C ALA A 61 -71.38 14.30 -22.92
N GLU A 62 -72.45 13.75 -22.34
CA GLU A 62 -72.92 12.39 -22.59
C GLU A 62 -74.19 12.44 -23.47
N VAL A 63 -74.20 11.67 -24.56
CA VAL A 63 -75.37 11.47 -25.42
C VAL A 63 -75.92 10.07 -25.11
N GLU A 64 -76.98 10.00 -24.30
CA GLU A 64 -77.67 8.73 -24.00
C GLU A 64 -78.44 8.24 -25.24
N ARG A 65 -78.36 6.93 -25.55
CA ARG A 65 -79.27 6.25 -26.46
C ARG A 65 -80.35 5.55 -25.63
N GLU A 66 -81.54 6.11 -25.58
CA GLU A 66 -82.75 5.33 -25.29
C GLU A 66 -83.53 5.08 -26.59
N TYR A 67 -83.92 3.83 -26.82
CA TYR A 67 -84.72 3.44 -27.98
C TYR A 67 -86.13 4.04 -27.85
N ASN A 68 -86.43 5.13 -28.55
CA ASN A 68 -87.75 5.43 -29.16
C ASN A 68 -87.67 6.66 -30.09
N ARG A 69 -88.49 6.66 -31.15
CA ARG A 69 -88.51 7.67 -32.22
C ARG A 69 -88.73 9.10 -31.67
N ILE A 70 -87.86 10.04 -32.11
CA ILE A 70 -87.91 11.53 -32.12
C ILE A 70 -86.79 12.22 -31.26
N GLY A 71 -85.72 12.69 -31.92
CA GLY A 71 -84.82 13.80 -31.53
C GLY A 71 -83.80 13.65 -30.36
N ARG A 72 -82.49 13.83 -30.59
CA ARG A 72 -81.39 13.77 -29.58
C ARG A 72 -80.99 15.15 -29.01
N ARG A 73 -80.65 15.27 -27.71
CA ARG A 73 -79.93 16.43 -27.09
C ARG A 73 -78.84 15.96 -26.10
N PRO A 74 -77.62 16.56 -26.06
CA PRO A 74 -76.56 16.21 -25.10
C PRO A 74 -76.76 16.84 -23.70
N LYS A 75 -76.44 16.10 -22.62
CA LYS A 75 -76.29 16.62 -21.23
C LYS A 75 -74.81 16.94 -20.96
N HIS A 76 -74.50 18.11 -20.39
CA HIS A 76 -73.14 18.51 -20.00
C HIS A 76 -72.97 18.40 -18.47
N PHE A 77 -71.81 17.92 -17.99
CA PHE A 77 -71.45 17.92 -16.57
C PHE A 77 -70.02 18.44 -16.31
N VAL A 78 -69.79 19.04 -15.14
CA VAL A 78 -68.48 19.43 -14.58
C VAL A 78 -68.38 18.81 -13.19
N GLY A 79 -67.37 17.98 -12.91
CA GLY A 79 -67.19 17.34 -11.60
C GLY A 79 -65.73 17.19 -11.19
N PHE A 80 -65.45 17.42 -9.91
CA PHE A 80 -64.16 17.14 -9.26
C PHE A 80 -64.19 15.71 -8.74
N THR A 81 -63.31 14.83 -9.22
CA THR A 81 -63.48 13.39 -8.97
C THR A 81 -62.56 12.81 -7.91
N ASN A 82 -61.29 13.23 -7.76
CA ASN A 82 -60.35 12.65 -6.79
C ASN A 82 -59.29 13.66 -6.32
N PHE A 83 -58.94 13.60 -5.03
CA PHE A 83 -57.80 14.29 -4.40
C PHE A 83 -56.96 13.27 -3.61
N SER A 84 -55.66 13.15 -3.91
CA SER A 84 -54.75 12.22 -3.22
C SER A 84 -53.45 12.92 -2.79
N TRP A 85 -52.88 12.50 -1.66
CA TRP A 85 -51.60 12.98 -1.12
C TRP A 85 -50.78 11.87 -0.45
N GLU A 86 -49.47 12.08 -0.36
CA GLU A 86 -48.49 11.20 0.28
C GLU A 86 -47.44 12.03 1.05
N VAL A 87 -46.98 11.54 2.21
CA VAL A 87 -45.92 12.14 3.04
C VAL A 87 -44.76 11.14 3.22
N ASP A 88 -43.52 11.63 3.07
CA ASP A 88 -42.30 10.85 3.36
C ASP A 88 -42.39 10.18 4.75
N GLY A 89 -42.31 8.85 4.76
CA GLY A 89 -42.56 8.01 5.95
C GLY A 89 -43.75 7.05 5.84
N GLY A 90 -44.31 6.85 4.64
CA GLY A 90 -45.25 5.75 4.34
C GLY A 90 -46.73 6.03 4.64
N VAL A 91 -47.13 7.29 4.84
CA VAL A 91 -48.54 7.64 5.07
C VAL A 91 -49.15 8.27 3.81
N SER A 92 -50.19 7.63 3.24
CA SER A 92 -50.87 8.10 2.03
C SER A 92 -52.39 8.23 2.24
N GLY A 93 -53.03 9.22 1.62
CA GLY A 93 -54.46 9.51 1.78
C GLY A 93 -55.17 9.88 0.46
N GLN A 94 -56.40 9.39 0.26
CA GLN A 94 -57.27 9.69 -0.88
C GLN A 94 -58.69 10.09 -0.44
N PHE A 95 -59.17 11.21 -1.00
CA PHE A 95 -60.50 11.78 -0.79
C PHE A 95 -61.29 11.83 -2.10
N GLN A 96 -62.61 11.61 -1.99
CA GLN A 96 -63.57 11.79 -3.09
C GLN A 96 -64.73 12.66 -2.60
N PHE A 97 -65.20 13.58 -3.45
CA PHE A 97 -66.26 14.54 -3.09
C PHE A 97 -67.51 14.36 -3.94
N MET A 98 -68.66 13.99 -3.34
CA MET A 98 -70.05 14.32 -3.73
C MET A 98 -71.03 13.86 -2.63
N PRO A 99 -72.09 14.61 -2.22
CA PRO A 99 -72.11 15.98 -1.70
C PRO A 99 -71.55 16.09 -0.25
N GLU A 100 -70.86 15.07 0.26
CA GLU A 100 -70.20 15.09 1.59
C GLU A 100 -68.68 14.84 1.45
N PHE A 101 -67.87 15.49 2.29
CA PHE A 101 -66.40 15.35 2.29
C PHE A 101 -66.03 14.11 3.10
N ARG A 102 -65.65 13.00 2.44
CA ARG A 102 -65.29 11.74 3.12
C ARG A 102 -63.94 11.22 2.64
N LEU A 103 -63.15 10.72 3.59
CA LEU A 103 -61.89 10.04 3.33
C LEU A 103 -62.19 8.63 2.78
N GLN A 104 -61.79 8.35 1.54
CA GLN A 104 -62.00 7.00 0.98
C GLN A 104 -60.92 6.01 1.41
N ARG A 105 -59.68 6.46 1.56
CA ARG A 105 -58.57 5.61 1.98
C ARG A 105 -57.49 6.44 2.65
N LEU A 106 -57.01 6.02 3.81
CA LEU A 106 -55.76 6.46 4.43
C LEU A 106 -54.95 5.18 4.70
N GLY A 107 -53.82 5.02 4.01
CA GLY A 107 -52.93 3.88 4.13
C GLY A 107 -51.69 4.21 4.96
N LEU A 108 -51.33 3.30 5.87
CA LEU A 108 -50.04 3.27 6.56
C LEU A 108 -49.23 2.11 5.97
N GLN A 109 -48.17 2.43 5.24
CA GLN A 109 -47.23 1.46 4.69
C GLN A 109 -46.20 1.06 5.75
N ILE A 110 -45.97 -0.24 5.88
CA ILE A 110 -45.02 -0.85 6.80
C ILE A 110 -43.97 -1.53 5.94
N GLN A 111 -42.71 -1.10 6.05
CA GLN A 111 -41.57 -1.73 5.39
C GLN A 111 -40.33 -1.60 6.29
N GLY A 112 -39.68 -2.72 6.60
CA GLY A 112 -38.43 -2.73 7.37
C GLY A 112 -37.99 -4.12 7.81
N GLY A 113 -36.71 -4.32 8.07
CA GLY A 113 -36.17 -5.61 8.51
C GLY A 113 -34.83 -5.50 9.23
N ALA A 114 -34.40 -6.60 9.82
CA ALA A 114 -33.11 -6.76 10.49
C ALA A 114 -32.49 -8.12 10.12
N GLN A 115 -31.17 -8.15 9.97
CA GLN A 115 -30.42 -9.36 9.70
C GLN A 115 -29.27 -9.50 10.71
N VAL A 116 -28.99 -10.73 11.13
CA VAL A 116 -27.86 -11.07 12.02
C VAL A 116 -27.18 -12.32 11.49
N GLU A 117 -25.85 -12.29 11.43
CA GLU A 117 -25.02 -13.42 11.03
C GLU A 117 -24.15 -13.89 12.21
N THR A 118 -23.93 -15.19 12.32
CA THR A 118 -23.02 -15.75 13.33
C THR A 118 -21.58 -15.69 12.85
N THR A 119 -20.62 -15.72 13.78
CA THR A 119 -19.24 -16.08 13.45
C THR A 119 -19.18 -17.50 12.87
N ASP A 120 -18.08 -17.86 12.22
CA ASP A 120 -17.86 -19.22 11.75
C ASP A 120 -18.01 -20.24 12.90
N LEU A 121 -18.92 -21.18 12.68
CA LEU A 121 -19.34 -22.21 13.63
C LEU A 121 -18.51 -23.49 13.46
N LEU A 122 -17.77 -23.66 12.36
CA LEU A 122 -16.99 -24.88 12.09
C LEU A 122 -15.92 -25.16 13.17
N PRO A 123 -15.11 -24.19 13.62
CA PRO A 123 -14.12 -24.37 14.68
C PRO A 123 -14.77 -24.80 16.01
N VAL A 124 -15.95 -24.26 16.30
CA VAL A 124 -16.71 -24.59 17.51
C VAL A 124 -17.29 -26.01 17.43
N LEU A 125 -17.82 -26.43 16.28
CA LEU A 125 -18.36 -27.78 16.09
C LEU A 125 -17.25 -28.84 16.09
N ALA A 126 -16.10 -28.55 15.46
CA ALA A 126 -14.94 -29.44 15.43
C ALA A 126 -14.38 -29.69 16.83
N SER A 127 -14.38 -28.67 17.70
CA SER A 127 -13.87 -28.77 19.07
C SER A 127 -14.88 -29.35 20.07
N SER A 128 -16.19 -29.18 19.85
CA SER A 128 -17.22 -29.50 20.86
C SER A 128 -17.88 -30.87 20.72
N CYS A 129 -18.14 -31.34 19.49
CA CYS A 129 -18.91 -32.58 19.29
C CYS A 129 -18.44 -33.45 18.12
N CYS A 130 -17.70 -32.87 17.17
CA CYS A 130 -17.43 -33.50 15.88
C CYS A 130 -15.97 -33.30 15.46
N GLY A 131 -15.02 -33.90 16.18
CA GLY A 131 -13.59 -33.80 15.87
C GLY A 131 -13.18 -34.30 14.47
N TRP A 132 -14.04 -35.11 13.82
CA TRP A 132 -13.87 -35.51 12.43
C TRP A 132 -14.04 -34.35 11.43
N LEU A 133 -14.58 -33.20 11.85
CA LEU A 133 -14.68 -31.98 11.05
C LEU A 133 -13.38 -31.15 11.08
N ALA A 134 -12.43 -31.43 11.99
CA ALA A 134 -11.17 -30.67 12.10
C ALA A 134 -10.38 -30.53 10.77
N PRO A 135 -10.33 -31.55 9.88
CA PRO A 135 -9.63 -31.43 8.60
C PRO A 135 -10.26 -30.42 7.62
N ILE A 136 -11.55 -30.12 7.76
CA ILE A 136 -12.27 -29.22 6.84
C ILE A 136 -12.46 -27.80 7.39
N VAL A 137 -12.09 -27.56 8.66
CA VAL A 137 -12.11 -26.22 9.29
C VAL A 137 -11.37 -25.14 8.50
N PRO A 138 -10.19 -25.38 7.88
CA PRO A 138 -9.51 -24.36 7.08
C PRO A 138 -10.03 -24.24 5.64
N LEU A 139 -11.01 -25.05 5.24
CA LEU A 139 -11.48 -25.14 3.85
C LEU A 139 -12.91 -24.59 3.67
N ILE A 140 -13.71 -24.58 4.74
CA ILE A 140 -15.13 -24.30 4.70
C ILE A 140 -15.51 -23.39 5.87
N ASP A 141 -16.12 -22.25 5.57
CA ASP A 141 -16.80 -21.41 6.55
C ASP A 141 -18.25 -21.91 6.72
N LEU A 142 -18.73 -22.05 7.97
CA LEU A 142 -20.13 -22.32 8.28
C LEU A 142 -20.70 -21.24 9.19
N PHE A 143 -21.63 -20.44 8.68
CA PHE A 143 -22.30 -19.41 9.49
C PHE A 143 -23.82 -19.52 9.39
N GLY A 144 -24.49 -19.09 10.45
CA GLY A 144 -25.95 -18.97 10.51
C GLY A 144 -26.38 -17.56 10.15
N LYS A 145 -27.35 -17.43 9.26
CA LYS A 145 -27.96 -16.16 8.84
C LYS A 145 -29.41 -16.12 9.31
N PHE A 146 -29.78 -15.06 10.02
CA PHE A 146 -31.13 -14.84 10.53
C PHE A 146 -31.67 -13.50 10.05
N THR A 147 -32.80 -13.51 9.36
CA THR A 147 -33.46 -12.30 8.84
C THR A 147 -34.89 -12.21 9.38
N VAL A 148 -35.33 -11.00 9.71
CA VAL A 148 -36.72 -10.68 10.00
C VAL A 148 -37.10 -9.46 9.18
N SER A 149 -38.19 -9.50 8.43
CA SER A 149 -38.70 -8.37 7.67
C SER A 149 -40.23 -8.26 7.76
N ALA A 150 -40.73 -7.05 7.63
CA ALA A 150 -42.15 -6.73 7.59
C ALA A 150 -42.44 -5.89 6.35
N GLU A 151 -43.49 -6.24 5.59
CA GLU A 151 -43.92 -5.53 4.40
C GLU A 151 -45.45 -5.56 4.27
N GLY A 152 -46.09 -4.42 3.99
CA GLY A 152 -47.51 -4.35 3.64
C GLY A 152 -48.11 -2.98 3.96
N ASP A 153 -49.44 -2.88 3.90
CA ASP A 153 -50.14 -1.65 4.26
C ASP A 153 -51.37 -1.91 5.14
N ILE A 154 -51.70 -0.94 5.99
CA ILE A 154 -52.94 -0.91 6.76
C ILE A 154 -53.74 0.30 6.31
N ALA A 155 -54.88 0.06 5.67
CA ALA A 155 -55.71 1.12 5.13
C ALA A 155 -57.05 1.29 5.86
N PHE A 156 -57.54 2.53 5.92
CA PHE A 156 -58.77 2.92 6.61
C PHE A 156 -59.62 3.84 5.73
N SER A 157 -60.94 3.80 5.90
CA SER A 157 -61.88 4.67 5.19
C SER A 157 -62.93 5.23 6.15
N ASP A 158 -63.43 6.42 5.84
CA ASP A 158 -64.55 7.06 6.54
C ASP A 158 -65.87 6.72 5.82
N ARG A 159 -66.66 5.81 6.40
CA ARG A 159 -68.00 5.43 5.90
C ARG A 159 -69.06 6.13 6.76
N ALA A 160 -70.27 6.31 6.21
CA ALA A 160 -71.35 7.19 6.68
C ALA A 160 -71.67 7.28 8.19
N GLN A 161 -71.18 6.37 9.03
CA GLN A 161 -71.37 6.37 10.49
C GLN A 161 -70.13 5.98 11.33
N ALA A 162 -68.94 5.71 10.74
CA ALA A 162 -67.68 5.45 11.47
C ALA A 162 -66.44 5.33 10.55
N PHE A 163 -65.24 5.55 11.11
CA PHE A 163 -63.98 5.12 10.50
C PHE A 163 -63.85 3.59 10.55
N THR A 164 -63.66 2.95 9.40
CA THR A 164 -63.53 1.49 9.27
C THR A 164 -62.27 1.11 8.51
N PHE A 165 -61.56 0.07 8.94
CA PHE A 165 -60.47 -0.53 8.16
C PHE A 165 -60.98 -1.00 6.79
N LEU A 166 -60.14 -0.83 5.77
CA LEU A 166 -60.28 -1.47 4.46
C LEU A 166 -59.49 -2.78 4.48
N ASP A 167 -59.91 -3.76 3.66
CA ASP A 167 -59.19 -5.03 3.53
C ASP A 167 -57.74 -4.78 3.09
N SER A 168 -56.80 -4.96 4.02
CA SER A 168 -55.37 -4.72 3.83
C SER A 168 -54.57 -5.84 4.52
N GLU A 169 -53.37 -6.14 4.01
CA GLU A 169 -52.52 -7.21 4.54
C GLU A 169 -51.11 -6.71 4.87
N VAL A 170 -50.58 -7.22 5.97
CA VAL A 170 -49.19 -7.03 6.40
C VAL A 170 -48.52 -8.39 6.50
N LYS A 171 -47.45 -8.58 5.75
CA LYS A 171 -46.61 -9.78 5.75
C LYS A 171 -45.41 -9.58 6.67
N LEU A 172 -45.19 -10.53 7.56
CA LEU A 172 -43.99 -10.66 8.37
C LEU A 172 -43.24 -11.89 7.89
N ASP A 173 -42.04 -11.72 7.36
CA ASP A 173 -41.13 -12.79 6.98
C ASP A 173 -40.05 -12.95 8.04
N PHE A 174 -39.78 -14.20 8.36
CA PHE A 174 -38.67 -14.62 9.18
C PHE A 174 -37.85 -15.58 8.30
N ALA A 175 -36.54 -15.58 8.43
CA ALA A 175 -35.67 -16.52 7.73
C ALA A 175 -34.52 -16.92 8.64
N GLY A 176 -34.24 -18.21 8.69
CA GLY A 176 -33.03 -18.76 9.30
C GLY A 176 -32.40 -19.72 8.30
N SER A 177 -31.15 -19.49 7.93
CA SER A 177 -30.37 -20.37 7.07
C SER A 177 -28.99 -20.66 7.65
N LEU A 178 -28.45 -21.80 7.27
CA LEU A 178 -27.03 -22.12 7.41
C LEU A 178 -26.39 -21.97 6.03
N VAL A 179 -25.30 -21.23 5.99
CA VAL A 179 -24.50 -21.00 4.79
C VAL A 179 -23.17 -21.72 4.97
N LEU A 180 -22.87 -22.62 4.03
CA LEU A 180 -21.57 -23.25 3.87
C LEU A 180 -20.87 -22.52 2.72
N SER A 181 -19.70 -21.93 2.97
CA SER A 181 -18.87 -21.27 1.96
C SER A 181 -17.47 -21.89 1.92
N ILE A 182 -16.81 -21.84 0.76
CA ILE A 182 -15.39 -22.20 0.65
C ILE A 182 -14.52 -21.06 1.21
N ASP A 183 -13.45 -21.39 1.94
CA ASP A 183 -12.52 -20.46 2.61
C ASP A 183 -11.90 -19.40 1.67
N ARG A 184 -11.54 -18.25 2.23
CA ARG A 184 -10.98 -17.08 1.51
C ARG A 184 -9.69 -17.37 0.74
N ARG A 185 -8.89 -18.39 1.12
CA ARG A 185 -7.62 -18.77 0.47
C ARG A 185 -7.77 -19.30 -0.95
N TYR A 186 -8.94 -19.83 -1.32
CA TYR A 186 -9.18 -20.42 -2.65
C TYR A 186 -10.04 -19.54 -3.56
N ARG A 187 -10.49 -18.38 -3.06
CA ARG A 187 -11.48 -17.48 -3.70
C ARG A 187 -11.10 -17.06 -5.12
N ASP A 188 -9.81 -16.98 -5.43
CA ASP A 188 -9.32 -16.56 -6.75
C ASP A 188 -9.33 -17.69 -7.80
N LYS A 189 -9.45 -18.95 -7.37
CA LYS A 189 -9.46 -20.14 -8.21
C LYS A 189 -10.85 -20.79 -8.27
N ILE A 190 -11.50 -20.99 -7.13
CA ILE A 190 -12.81 -21.65 -7.00
C ILE A 190 -13.58 -21.02 -5.82
N GLY A 191 -14.82 -20.60 -6.07
CA GLY A 191 -15.74 -20.09 -5.06
C GLY A 191 -17.03 -20.89 -5.02
N GLY A 192 -17.57 -21.10 -3.83
CA GLY A 192 -18.76 -21.93 -3.65
C GLY A 192 -19.55 -21.53 -2.42
N GLU A 193 -20.85 -21.36 -2.58
CA GLU A 193 -21.80 -21.11 -1.50
C GLU A 193 -22.96 -22.11 -1.58
N LEU A 194 -23.28 -22.74 -0.47
CA LEU A 194 -24.45 -23.60 -0.29
C LEU A 194 -25.26 -23.09 0.89
N GLU A 195 -26.48 -22.66 0.63
CA GLU A 195 -27.39 -22.13 1.63
C GLU A 195 -28.63 -23.02 1.77
N GLY A 196 -28.86 -23.51 2.99
CA GLY A 196 -30.04 -24.29 3.35
C GLY A 196 -30.76 -23.66 4.53
N GLY A 197 -32.08 -23.47 4.42
CA GLY A 197 -32.82 -22.76 5.46
C GLY A 197 -34.34 -22.91 5.44
N LEU A 198 -34.96 -22.31 6.44
CA LEU A 198 -36.40 -22.18 6.62
C LEU A 198 -36.76 -20.70 6.68
N SER A 199 -37.72 -20.28 5.87
CA SER A 199 -38.31 -18.94 5.91
C SER A 199 -39.79 -19.00 6.29
N PRO A 200 -40.12 -18.98 7.59
CA PRO A 200 -41.51 -18.84 8.03
C PRO A 200 -42.04 -17.44 7.75
N PHE A 201 -43.31 -17.33 7.38
CA PHE A 201 -43.97 -16.05 7.18
C PHE A 201 -45.38 -16.06 7.77
N VAL A 202 -45.85 -14.86 8.13
CA VAL A 202 -47.16 -14.60 8.72
C VAL A 202 -47.80 -13.43 7.99
N HIS A 203 -48.98 -13.62 7.42
CA HIS A 203 -49.83 -12.56 6.91
C HIS A 203 -50.88 -12.20 7.96
N LEU A 204 -50.95 -10.92 8.27
CA LEU A 204 -51.95 -10.31 9.12
C LEU A 204 -52.93 -9.55 8.23
N GLN A 205 -54.24 -9.74 8.43
CA GLN A 205 -55.29 -9.01 7.72
C GLN A 205 -55.98 -8.04 8.67
N PHE A 206 -56.19 -6.82 8.18
CA PHE A 206 -56.92 -5.76 8.87
C PHE A 206 -58.10 -5.29 8.00
N PRO A 207 -59.32 -5.17 8.54
CA PRO A 207 -59.73 -5.63 9.86
C PRO A 207 -59.77 -7.16 9.94
N GLY A 208 -59.57 -7.72 11.13
CA GLY A 208 -59.64 -9.16 11.31
C GLY A 208 -61.03 -9.72 10.99
N SER A 209 -61.10 -10.93 10.41
CA SER A 209 -62.36 -11.56 10.00
C SER A 209 -62.79 -12.66 10.96
N ALA A 210 -64.11 -12.88 11.10
CA ALA A 210 -64.65 -13.99 11.89
C ALA A 210 -64.24 -15.36 11.32
N GLN A 211 -64.00 -15.43 10.01
CA GLN A 211 -63.49 -16.61 9.33
C GLN A 211 -62.04 -16.92 9.76
N ASN A 212 -61.18 -15.90 9.83
CA ASN A 212 -59.81 -16.04 10.33
C ASN A 212 -59.78 -16.48 11.79
N ALA A 213 -60.64 -15.88 12.64
CA ALA A 213 -60.79 -16.28 14.03
C ALA A 213 -61.20 -17.76 14.19
N SER A 214 -61.96 -18.32 13.23
CA SER A 214 -62.32 -19.75 13.24
C SER A 214 -61.16 -20.68 12.89
N TYR A 215 -60.21 -20.23 12.05
CA TYR A 215 -59.04 -21.01 11.66
C TYR A 215 -57.88 -20.90 12.64
N PHE A 216 -57.79 -19.79 13.39
CA PHE A 216 -56.66 -19.47 14.28
C PHE A 216 -57.10 -19.25 15.74
N TYR A 217 -57.92 -20.17 16.26
CA TYR A 217 -58.27 -20.26 17.70
C TYR A 217 -58.70 -18.93 18.36
N GLY A 218 -59.51 -18.14 17.65
CA GLY A 218 -60.06 -16.88 18.15
C GLY A 218 -59.24 -15.64 17.82
N ILE A 219 -58.15 -15.74 17.05
CA ILE A 219 -57.35 -14.58 16.59
C ILE A 219 -57.89 -14.10 15.23
N PRO A 220 -58.63 -12.99 15.15
CA PRO A 220 -59.30 -12.56 13.91
C PRO A 220 -58.34 -11.94 12.88
N PHE A 221 -57.19 -11.41 13.31
CA PHE A 221 -56.25 -10.69 12.44
C PHE A 221 -55.24 -11.60 11.75
N LEU A 222 -55.07 -12.85 12.19
CA LEU A 222 -54.14 -13.78 11.57
C LEU A 222 -54.79 -14.34 10.30
N HIS A 223 -54.27 -14.00 9.12
CA HIS A 223 -54.87 -14.39 7.85
C HIS A 223 -54.25 -15.67 7.31
N GLN A 224 -52.93 -15.75 7.31
CA GLN A 224 -52.21 -16.89 6.76
C GLN A 224 -50.86 -17.02 7.45
N VAL A 225 -50.45 -18.26 7.71
CA VAL A 225 -49.09 -18.57 8.13
C VAL A 225 -48.52 -19.58 7.18
N GLY A 226 -47.23 -19.52 6.93
CA GLY A 226 -46.55 -20.47 6.09
C GLY A 226 -45.08 -20.58 6.40
N ALA A 227 -44.42 -21.53 5.75
CA ALA A 227 -42.98 -21.64 5.80
C ALA A 227 -42.44 -22.20 4.49
N LYS A 228 -41.40 -21.54 3.97
CA LYS A 228 -40.65 -21.98 2.81
C LYS A 228 -39.38 -22.70 3.26
N ILE A 229 -39.20 -23.95 2.86
CA ILE A 229 -37.94 -24.68 3.02
C ILE A 229 -37.17 -24.53 1.72
N PHE A 230 -35.91 -24.12 1.81
CA PHE A 230 -35.06 -23.97 0.63
C PHE A 230 -33.66 -24.57 0.79
N LEU A 231 -33.13 -25.08 -0.32
CA LEU A 231 -31.71 -25.42 -0.49
C LEU A 231 -31.26 -24.87 -1.85
N ARG A 232 -30.32 -23.92 -1.85
CA ARG A 232 -29.77 -23.27 -3.04
C ARG A 232 -28.25 -23.20 -2.93
N GLY A 233 -27.57 -23.20 -4.06
CA GLY A 233 -26.12 -23.02 -4.08
C GLY A 233 -25.61 -22.48 -5.40
N ARG A 234 -24.40 -21.91 -5.33
CA ARG A 234 -23.65 -21.41 -6.47
C ARG A 234 -22.21 -21.92 -6.36
N LEU A 235 -21.67 -22.42 -7.46
CA LEU A 235 -20.27 -22.81 -7.61
C LEU A 235 -19.71 -22.07 -8.82
N TYR A 236 -18.56 -21.43 -8.69
CA TYR A 236 -17.89 -20.77 -9.80
C TYR A 236 -16.38 -20.96 -9.70
N GLY A 237 -15.68 -20.92 -10.82
CA GLY A 237 -14.21 -21.02 -10.81
C GLY A 237 -13.56 -20.54 -12.09
N ARG A 238 -12.23 -20.49 -12.08
CA ARG A 238 -11.39 -20.03 -13.18
C ARG A 238 -10.31 -21.07 -13.49
N ILE A 239 -10.29 -21.55 -14.72
CA ILE A 239 -9.30 -22.51 -15.22
C ILE A 239 -8.67 -21.87 -16.47
N TRP A 240 -7.37 -21.58 -16.41
CA TRP A 240 -6.64 -20.86 -17.47
C TRP A 240 -7.29 -19.50 -17.78
N ARG A 241 -7.97 -19.39 -18.94
CA ARG A 241 -8.64 -18.18 -19.44
C ARG A 241 -10.17 -18.27 -19.33
N LEU A 242 -10.75 -19.40 -18.91
CA LEU A 242 -12.19 -19.66 -18.93
C LEU A 242 -12.83 -19.53 -17.54
N LYS A 243 -14.06 -19.00 -17.52
CA LYS A 243 -14.88 -18.87 -16.32
C LYS A 243 -16.09 -19.80 -16.43
N TRP A 244 -16.41 -20.51 -15.36
CA TRP A 244 -17.62 -21.32 -15.27
C TRP A 244 -18.45 -20.91 -14.06
N ASP A 245 -19.77 -21.02 -14.19
CA ASP A 245 -20.76 -20.67 -13.17
C ASP A 245 -21.85 -21.74 -13.16
N LEU A 246 -22.09 -22.33 -11.98
CA LEU A 246 -23.09 -23.34 -11.71
C LEU A 246 -24.04 -22.79 -10.64
N GLU A 247 -25.30 -22.61 -10.98
CA GLU A 247 -26.35 -22.29 -10.02
C GLU A 247 -27.34 -23.46 -9.88
N PHE A 248 -27.79 -23.75 -8.66
CA PHE A 248 -28.85 -24.75 -8.45
C PHE A 248 -29.80 -24.40 -7.29
N SER A 249 -31.04 -24.84 -7.42
CA SER A 249 -32.05 -24.85 -6.34
C SER A 249 -32.76 -26.21 -6.33
N ARG A 250 -32.52 -27.03 -5.30
CA ARG A 250 -32.92 -28.45 -5.26
C ARG A 250 -34.10 -28.75 -4.32
N LEU A 251 -34.40 -27.84 -3.40
CA LEU A 251 -35.55 -27.92 -2.48
C LEU A 251 -36.23 -26.56 -2.45
N ASN A 252 -37.49 -26.47 -2.85
CA ASN A 252 -38.35 -25.29 -2.68
C ASN A 252 -39.74 -25.77 -2.22
N GLY A 253 -39.83 -26.16 -0.95
CA GLY A 253 -41.09 -26.61 -0.35
C GLY A 253 -41.83 -25.44 0.29
N LEU A 254 -43.13 -25.28 0.03
CA LEU A 254 -43.96 -24.23 0.61
C LEU A 254 -45.10 -24.84 1.41
N PHE A 255 -45.11 -24.62 2.72
CA PHE A 255 -46.24 -24.93 3.60
C PHE A 255 -47.05 -23.66 3.86
N VAL A 256 -48.38 -23.74 3.82
CA VAL A 256 -49.29 -22.60 4.06
C VAL A 256 -50.58 -23.08 4.75
N TYR A 257 -51.07 -22.33 5.74
CA TYR A 257 -52.30 -22.59 6.49
C TYR A 257 -53.00 -21.28 6.91
N PRO A 258 -54.35 -21.19 6.88
CA PRO A 258 -55.31 -22.12 6.28
C PRO A 258 -55.31 -22.01 4.75
N ARG A 259 -55.83 -23.06 4.07
CA ARG A 259 -55.88 -23.13 2.60
C ARG A 259 -57.18 -22.48 2.09
N TYR A 260 -57.15 -21.20 1.72
CA TYR A 260 -58.27 -20.55 1.05
C TYR A 260 -58.41 -21.06 -0.40
N ARG A 261 -59.65 -21.31 -0.88
CA ARG A 261 -59.90 -21.80 -2.25
C ARG A 261 -59.47 -20.73 -3.27
N GLY A 262 -58.37 -20.98 -3.96
CA GLY A 262 -57.72 -20.06 -4.90
C GLY A 262 -56.19 -20.04 -4.76
N GLY A 263 -55.65 -20.51 -3.63
CA GLY A 263 -54.21 -20.75 -3.44
C GLY A 263 -53.79 -22.12 -3.99
N TYR A 264 -52.71 -22.14 -4.78
CA TYR A 264 -52.16 -23.32 -5.45
C TYR A 264 -52.12 -24.57 -4.56
N LEU A 265 -52.74 -25.65 -5.05
CA LEU A 265 -52.48 -27.01 -4.58
C LEU A 265 -51.11 -27.43 -5.09
N GLY A 266 -50.15 -27.61 -4.19
CA GLY A 266 -48.92 -28.33 -4.47
C GLY A 266 -48.55 -29.17 -3.26
N MET A 267 -48.60 -30.49 -3.42
CA MET A 267 -47.75 -31.42 -2.66
C MET A 267 -46.28 -30.96 -2.81
N PRO A 268 -45.32 -31.35 -1.95
CA PRO A 268 -43.90 -31.09 -2.24
C PRO A 268 -43.58 -31.68 -3.63
N LEU A 269 -43.57 -30.83 -4.65
CA LEU A 269 -43.15 -31.17 -5.99
C LEU A 269 -41.64 -31.04 -5.93
N TRP A 270 -40.96 -32.17 -5.95
CA TRP A 270 -39.55 -32.24 -6.27
C TRP A 270 -39.40 -31.75 -7.72
N LEU A 271 -39.29 -30.44 -7.92
CA LEU A 271 -38.84 -29.89 -9.18
C LEU A 271 -37.37 -30.29 -9.31
N GLN A 272 -37.14 -31.27 -10.19
CA GLN A 272 -35.82 -31.73 -10.57
C GLN A 272 -35.25 -30.72 -11.57
N ASP A 273 -35.00 -29.49 -11.13
CA ASP A 273 -34.17 -28.58 -11.92
C ASP A 273 -32.75 -29.18 -11.93
N GLY A 274 -32.29 -29.52 -13.13
CA GLY A 274 -30.94 -30.04 -13.34
C GLY A 274 -29.89 -29.00 -12.96
N LEU A 275 -28.67 -29.45 -12.70
CA LEU A 275 -27.52 -28.55 -12.62
C LEU A 275 -27.37 -27.86 -13.99
N THR A 276 -27.55 -26.55 -14.06
CA THR A 276 -27.26 -25.76 -15.26
C THR A 276 -25.91 -25.09 -15.07
N GLY A 277 -24.88 -25.61 -15.72
CA GLY A 277 -23.55 -25.00 -15.78
C GLY A 277 -23.35 -24.33 -17.12
N GLU A 278 -22.91 -23.08 -17.11
CA GLU A 278 -22.55 -22.35 -18.34
C GLU A 278 -21.07 -21.98 -18.31
N TRP A 279 -20.33 -22.45 -19.32
CA TRP A 279 -19.01 -21.95 -19.64
C TRP A 279 -19.12 -20.57 -20.30
N ARG A 280 -18.41 -19.58 -19.79
CA ARG A 280 -18.39 -18.21 -20.33
C ARG A 280 -17.05 -17.92 -20.97
N GLU A 281 -17.10 -17.34 -22.16
CA GLU A 281 -15.92 -16.83 -22.86
C GLU A 281 -15.19 -15.77 -22.01
N PRO A 282 -13.85 -15.67 -22.11
CA PRO A 282 -13.09 -14.65 -21.43
C PRO A 282 -13.55 -13.25 -21.84
N SER A 283 -13.59 -12.32 -20.89
CA SER A 283 -13.89 -10.92 -21.16
C SER A 283 -12.82 -10.29 -22.07
N ARG A 284 -13.23 -9.73 -23.22
CA ARG A 284 -12.37 -9.01 -24.18
C ARG A 284 -12.51 -7.49 -24.08
N LEU A 285 -12.77 -6.96 -22.88
CA LEU A 285 -12.95 -5.52 -22.65
C LEU A 285 -11.75 -4.67 -23.09
N TYR A 286 -10.54 -5.22 -23.07
CA TYR A 286 -9.31 -4.55 -23.52
C TYR A 286 -9.33 -4.17 -25.00
N LEU A 287 -10.12 -4.84 -25.85
CA LEU A 287 -10.28 -4.49 -27.26
C LEU A 287 -11.04 -3.17 -27.47
N TYR A 288 -11.83 -2.74 -26.47
CA TYR A 288 -12.79 -1.64 -26.61
C TYR A 288 -12.47 -0.43 -25.73
N ARG A 289 -11.69 -0.60 -24.65
CA ARG A 289 -11.34 0.50 -23.72
C ARG A 289 -10.34 1.47 -24.34
N GLU A 290 -9.35 0.96 -25.06
CA GLU A 290 -8.26 1.71 -25.69
C GLU A 290 -8.00 1.14 -27.09
N PRO A 291 -7.36 1.90 -28.00
CA PRO A 291 -6.97 1.38 -29.31
C PRO A 291 -6.08 0.14 -29.16
N TYR A 292 -6.56 -1.00 -29.65
CA TYR A 292 -5.87 -2.29 -29.53
C TYR A 292 -4.67 -2.38 -30.47
N HIS A 293 -3.57 -2.93 -29.97
CA HIS A 293 -2.36 -3.30 -30.73
C HIS A 293 -1.77 -2.13 -31.54
N GLN A 294 -1.35 -1.07 -30.84
CA GLN A 294 -0.69 0.07 -31.48
C GLN A 294 0.83 0.03 -31.27
N LEU A 295 1.58 -0.18 -32.35
CA LEU A 295 3.03 -0.02 -32.34
C LEU A 295 3.38 1.45 -32.08
N VAL A 296 4.08 1.72 -30.98
CA VAL A 296 4.43 3.08 -30.52
C VAL A 296 5.93 3.31 -30.42
N ALA A 297 6.74 2.27 -30.61
CA ALA A 297 8.20 2.37 -30.64
C ALA A 297 8.72 3.16 -31.85
N GLY A 298 9.84 3.87 -31.65
CA GLY A 298 10.46 4.71 -32.67
C GLY A 298 11.84 5.27 -32.33
N THR A 299 12.46 4.81 -31.24
CA THR A 299 13.84 5.19 -30.89
C THR A 299 14.78 4.00 -31.00
N GLN A 300 16.05 4.24 -31.36
CA GLN A 300 17.09 3.26 -31.07
C GLN A 300 17.17 3.10 -29.54
N LEU A 301 16.80 1.93 -29.01
CA LEU A 301 16.99 1.56 -27.60
C LEU A 301 18.46 1.69 -27.17
N PHE A 302 19.38 1.59 -28.13
CA PHE A 302 20.82 1.65 -27.97
C PHE A 302 21.40 2.95 -28.57
N PRO A 303 21.18 4.14 -27.99
CA PRO A 303 21.97 5.30 -28.37
C PRO A 303 23.44 5.05 -28.03
N GLN A 304 24.35 5.77 -28.70
CA GLN A 304 25.79 5.72 -28.39
C GLN A 304 26.15 6.27 -26.99
N ASP A 305 25.18 6.78 -26.24
CA ASP A 305 25.36 7.25 -24.87
C ASP A 305 25.27 6.07 -23.88
N GLU A 306 26.34 5.84 -23.14
CA GLU A 306 26.48 4.73 -22.19
C GLU A 306 26.28 5.16 -20.72
N ASN A 307 25.75 6.35 -20.45
CA ASN A 307 25.61 6.93 -19.10
C ASN A 307 24.30 6.56 -18.38
N TRP A 308 23.67 5.43 -18.71
CA TRP A 308 22.43 4.99 -18.07
C TRP A 308 22.49 3.52 -17.65
N ASP A 309 21.82 3.21 -16.54
CA ASP A 309 21.78 1.87 -15.93
C ASP A 309 20.57 1.06 -16.43
N VAL A 310 19.36 1.61 -16.32
CA VAL A 310 18.12 0.96 -16.76
C VAL A 310 17.34 1.88 -17.69
N ARG A 311 16.77 1.32 -18.76
CA ARG A 311 15.88 2.03 -19.68
C ARG A 311 14.73 1.14 -20.10
N GLU A 312 13.52 1.69 -20.05
CA GLU A 312 12.29 1.04 -20.50
C GLU A 312 11.79 1.71 -21.78
N GLU A 313 11.47 0.92 -22.81
CA GLU A 313 10.79 1.39 -24.02
C GLU A 313 9.47 0.66 -24.21
N ARG A 314 8.39 1.42 -24.32
CA ARG A 314 7.08 0.87 -24.68
C ARG A 314 7.08 0.53 -26.16
N LEU A 315 6.87 -0.75 -26.47
CA LEU A 315 6.87 -1.24 -27.84
C LEU A 315 5.48 -1.18 -28.46
N ILE A 316 4.51 -1.85 -27.83
CA ILE A 316 3.13 -1.92 -28.29
C ILE A 316 2.21 -1.47 -27.16
N GLN A 317 1.37 -0.49 -27.44
CA GLN A 317 0.31 -0.06 -26.55
C GLN A 317 -0.93 -0.97 -26.70
N ASN A 318 -1.52 -1.34 -25.57
CA ASN A 318 -2.73 -2.14 -25.46
C ASN A 318 -2.65 -3.49 -26.21
N VAL A 319 -1.81 -4.39 -25.72
CA VAL A 319 -1.70 -5.77 -26.19
C VAL A 319 -2.67 -6.70 -25.47
N PHE A 320 -2.73 -7.94 -25.93
CA PHE A 320 -3.46 -8.99 -25.24
C PHE A 320 -2.92 -9.16 -23.79
N PRO A 321 -3.77 -9.13 -22.74
CA PRO A 321 -3.29 -9.20 -21.36
C PRO A 321 -2.60 -10.52 -20.96
N PHE A 322 -2.63 -11.54 -21.82
CA PHE A 322 -1.98 -12.85 -21.68
C PHE A 322 -1.09 -13.12 -22.89
N ALA A 323 -0.33 -12.10 -23.32
CA ALA A 323 0.54 -12.14 -24.48
C ALA A 323 1.75 -13.08 -24.32
N GLU A 324 2.17 -13.38 -23.08
CA GLU A 324 3.25 -14.34 -22.78
C GLU A 324 4.49 -14.14 -23.68
N PRO A 325 5.11 -12.93 -23.67
CA PRO A 325 6.17 -12.61 -24.61
C PRO A 325 7.45 -13.40 -24.30
N SER A 326 8.21 -13.73 -25.33
CA SER A 326 9.55 -14.33 -25.24
C SER A 326 10.54 -13.49 -26.05
N LEU A 327 11.78 -13.33 -25.55
CA LEU A 327 12.80 -12.42 -26.08
C LEU A 327 14.05 -13.18 -26.53
N THR A 328 14.57 -12.84 -27.71
CA THR A 328 15.91 -13.26 -28.15
C THR A 328 16.59 -12.17 -28.98
N TRP A 329 17.84 -12.40 -29.36
CA TRP A 329 18.65 -11.45 -30.13
C TRP A 329 19.23 -12.09 -31.38
N LYS A 330 18.88 -11.54 -32.55
CA LYS A 330 19.43 -11.97 -33.84
C LYS A 330 20.30 -10.86 -34.40
N ALA A 331 21.58 -11.15 -34.67
CA ALA A 331 22.51 -10.24 -35.35
C ALA A 331 22.60 -8.80 -34.80
N GLY A 332 22.42 -8.62 -33.48
CA GLY A 332 22.42 -7.28 -32.86
C GLY A 332 21.03 -6.70 -32.60
N GLN A 333 19.96 -7.32 -33.10
CA GLN A 333 18.59 -6.81 -33.04
C GLN A 333 17.70 -7.67 -32.14
N ALA A 334 16.82 -7.01 -31.36
CA ALA A 334 15.84 -7.68 -30.54
C ALA A 334 14.75 -8.34 -31.40
N VAL A 335 14.36 -9.56 -31.00
CA VAL A 335 13.23 -10.29 -31.57
C VAL A 335 12.34 -10.76 -30.44
N ILE A 336 11.07 -10.39 -30.49
CA ILE A 336 10.08 -10.73 -29.48
C ILE A 336 8.98 -11.54 -30.14
N VAL A 337 8.65 -12.71 -29.62
CA VAL A 337 7.43 -13.45 -30.02
C VAL A 337 6.38 -13.32 -28.92
N TYR A 338 5.12 -13.20 -29.29
CA TYR A 338 4.03 -13.00 -28.32
C TYR A 338 2.69 -13.45 -28.91
N VAL A 339 1.74 -13.74 -28.02
CA VAL A 339 0.35 -14.07 -28.33
C VAL A 339 -0.43 -12.80 -28.63
N TYR A 340 -1.07 -12.80 -29.79
CA TYR A 340 -1.98 -11.78 -30.28
C TYR A 340 -3.41 -12.31 -30.24
N ASP A 341 -4.37 -11.46 -29.86
CA ASP A 341 -5.79 -11.82 -29.83
C ASP A 341 -6.51 -11.13 -31.00
N ASP A 342 -6.83 -11.88 -32.06
CA ASP A 342 -7.44 -11.36 -33.28
C ASP A 342 -8.89 -10.89 -33.01
N PRO A 343 -9.18 -9.58 -33.10
CA PRO A 343 -10.50 -9.03 -32.82
C PRO A 343 -11.58 -9.51 -33.79
N ASN A 344 -11.21 -10.10 -34.92
CA ASN A 344 -12.12 -10.59 -35.95
C ASN A 344 -12.55 -12.05 -35.73
N LEU A 345 -11.90 -12.78 -34.82
CA LEU A 345 -12.19 -14.17 -34.50
C LEU A 345 -12.93 -14.30 -33.16
N PRO A 346 -13.76 -15.34 -32.97
CA PRO A 346 -14.35 -15.66 -31.67
C PRO A 346 -13.29 -15.93 -30.60
N ALA A 347 -13.59 -15.67 -29.32
CA ALA A 347 -12.60 -15.79 -28.23
C ALA A 347 -11.98 -17.20 -28.08
N HIS A 348 -12.65 -18.22 -28.59
CA HIS A 348 -12.20 -19.60 -28.59
C HIS A 348 -11.37 -19.99 -29.84
N GLN A 349 -11.06 -19.06 -30.73
CA GLN A 349 -10.28 -19.27 -31.96
C GLN A 349 -9.35 -18.09 -32.27
N SER A 350 -9.19 -17.14 -31.35
CA SER A 350 -8.63 -15.82 -31.66
C SER A 350 -7.14 -15.67 -31.38
N THR A 351 -6.47 -16.65 -30.77
CA THR A 351 -5.09 -16.47 -30.31
C THR A 351 -4.08 -16.95 -31.33
N GLU A 352 -3.26 -16.01 -31.82
CA GLU A 352 -2.24 -16.19 -32.85
C GLU A 352 -0.85 -15.82 -32.31
N ILE A 353 0.22 -16.30 -32.93
CA ILE A 353 1.60 -15.91 -32.60
C ILE A 353 2.10 -14.86 -33.60
N ARG A 354 2.68 -13.79 -33.07
CA ARG A 354 3.34 -12.73 -33.86
C ARG A 354 4.78 -12.54 -33.41
N ALA A 355 5.63 -12.10 -34.34
CA ALA A 355 7.02 -11.73 -34.12
C ALA A 355 7.22 -10.23 -34.34
N LEU A 356 7.64 -9.53 -33.29
CA LEU A 356 8.07 -8.14 -33.32
C LEU A 356 9.59 -8.09 -33.44
N MET A 357 10.10 -7.66 -34.59
CA MET A 357 11.51 -7.70 -34.97
C MET A 357 12.07 -6.29 -35.12
N GLN A 358 13.11 -5.98 -34.37
CA GLN A 358 13.85 -4.72 -34.52
C GLN A 358 14.67 -4.75 -35.81
N GLN A 359 14.65 -3.64 -36.55
CA GLN A 359 15.40 -3.44 -37.78
C GLN A 359 16.74 -2.75 -37.48
N PRO A 360 17.74 -2.85 -38.37
CA PRO A 360 19.03 -2.19 -38.18
C PRO A 360 18.98 -0.66 -38.03
N ASP A 361 17.92 -0.01 -38.53
CA ASP A 361 17.69 1.44 -38.37
C ASP A 361 17.02 1.80 -37.03
N GLY A 362 16.70 0.81 -36.19
CA GLY A 362 16.01 0.96 -34.91
C GLY A 362 14.48 0.93 -35.01
N SER A 363 13.91 0.89 -36.22
CA SER A 363 12.47 0.71 -36.38
C SER A 363 12.03 -0.71 -36.02
N TRP A 364 10.73 -0.90 -35.81
CA TRP A 364 10.17 -2.21 -35.45
C TRP A 364 9.22 -2.71 -36.54
N GLN A 365 9.33 -3.99 -36.86
CA GLN A 365 8.47 -4.68 -37.81
C GLN A 365 7.70 -5.78 -37.08
N ASP A 366 6.38 -5.77 -37.19
CA ASP A 366 5.51 -6.78 -36.61
C ASP A 366 4.97 -7.72 -37.69
N LEU A 367 5.21 -9.02 -37.54
CA LEU A 367 4.93 -10.07 -38.53
C LEU A 367 4.11 -11.21 -37.92
N PRO A 368 3.06 -11.71 -38.58
CA PRO A 368 2.38 -12.92 -38.14
C PRO A 368 3.28 -14.15 -38.36
N ILE A 369 3.34 -15.04 -37.36
CA ILE A 369 3.87 -16.41 -37.51
C ILE A 369 2.71 -17.36 -37.86
N THR A 370 1.58 -17.19 -37.18
CA THR A 370 0.32 -17.88 -37.45
C THR A 370 -0.76 -16.87 -37.84
N GLN A 371 -1.76 -17.34 -38.60
CA GLN A 371 -2.95 -16.58 -38.98
C GLN A 371 -4.03 -17.56 -39.44
N ASP A 372 -4.64 -18.27 -38.51
CA ASP A 372 -5.65 -19.28 -38.79
C ASP A 372 -6.79 -19.30 -37.74
N THR A 373 -7.18 -20.46 -37.22
CA THR A 373 -8.27 -20.61 -36.25
C THR A 373 -7.90 -21.57 -35.11
N ALA A 374 -6.65 -22.04 -35.09
CA ALA A 374 -6.13 -22.78 -33.96
C ALA A 374 -5.92 -21.81 -32.79
N LEU A 375 -5.86 -22.36 -31.58
CA LEU A 375 -5.47 -21.58 -30.41
C LEU A 375 -3.98 -21.77 -30.16
N ASP A 376 -3.23 -20.69 -30.29
CA ASP A 376 -1.81 -20.68 -29.98
C ASP A 376 -1.52 -19.93 -28.66
N SER A 377 -0.59 -20.46 -27.86
CA SER A 377 -0.21 -19.90 -26.55
C SER A 377 1.21 -20.31 -26.13
N GLN A 378 1.74 -19.67 -25.08
CA GLN A 378 3.06 -19.99 -24.50
C GLN A 378 4.20 -19.99 -25.53
N PRO A 379 4.35 -18.95 -26.38
CA PRO A 379 5.40 -18.92 -27.37
C PRO A 379 6.78 -18.72 -26.72
N GLN A 380 7.78 -19.41 -27.26
CA GLN A 380 9.19 -19.26 -26.91
C GLN A 380 10.00 -19.09 -28.19
N VAL A 381 11.08 -18.29 -28.15
CA VAL A 381 11.95 -18.08 -29.31
C VAL A 381 13.42 -18.10 -28.93
N ALA A 382 14.24 -18.72 -29.78
CA ALA A 382 15.69 -18.70 -29.65
C ALA A 382 16.37 -18.68 -31.02
N VAL A 383 17.65 -18.30 -31.06
CA VAL A 383 18.49 -18.32 -32.25
C VAL A 383 19.31 -19.60 -32.28
N ASP A 384 19.24 -20.34 -33.39
CA ASP A 384 20.04 -21.54 -33.58
C ASP A 384 21.49 -21.22 -33.98
N SER A 385 22.34 -22.25 -34.03
CA SER A 385 23.76 -22.11 -34.39
C SER A 385 24.00 -21.64 -35.84
N ASN A 386 22.98 -21.69 -36.72
CA ASN A 386 23.02 -21.19 -38.08
C ASN A 386 22.53 -19.72 -38.18
N GLY A 387 22.04 -19.14 -37.09
CA GLY A 387 21.50 -17.78 -37.05
C GLY A 387 20.02 -17.67 -37.45
N ASN A 388 19.32 -18.80 -37.61
CA ASN A 388 17.87 -18.85 -37.81
C ASN A 388 17.14 -18.64 -36.49
N LEU A 389 15.90 -18.12 -36.51
CA LEU A 389 15.05 -18.12 -35.32
C LEU A 389 14.20 -19.38 -35.32
N VAL A 390 14.09 -20.02 -34.17
CA VAL A 390 13.17 -21.13 -33.93
C VAL A 390 12.15 -20.64 -32.90
N ALA A 391 10.88 -20.57 -33.31
CA ALA A 391 9.76 -20.27 -32.43
C ALA A 391 9.01 -21.57 -32.13
N VAL A 392 8.70 -21.84 -30.86
CA VAL A 392 7.93 -22.99 -30.39
C VAL A 392 6.76 -22.52 -29.53
N TRP A 393 5.63 -23.22 -29.54
CA TRP A 393 4.45 -22.83 -28.76
C TRP A 393 3.50 -24.01 -28.56
N THR A 394 2.53 -23.85 -27.67
CA THR A 394 1.42 -24.80 -27.49
C THR A 394 0.29 -24.43 -28.45
N ARG A 395 -0.12 -25.36 -29.29
CA ARG A 395 -1.13 -25.21 -30.34
C ARG A 395 -2.28 -26.20 -30.16
N MET A 396 -3.52 -25.73 -30.30
CA MET A 396 -4.71 -26.59 -30.31
C MET A 396 -5.46 -26.48 -31.63
N GLU A 397 -5.46 -27.55 -32.41
CA GLU A 397 -6.21 -27.64 -33.67
C GLU A 397 -7.66 -28.12 -33.44
N GLU A 398 -8.57 -27.78 -34.37
CA GLU A 398 -9.98 -28.20 -34.35
C GLU A 398 -10.75 -27.85 -33.06
N VAL A 399 -10.69 -26.58 -32.68
CA VAL A 399 -11.38 -26.07 -31.49
C VAL A 399 -12.89 -26.04 -31.73
N SER A 400 -13.60 -27.04 -31.20
CA SER A 400 -15.08 -27.14 -31.26
C SER A 400 -15.73 -25.81 -30.83
N PRO A 401 -16.87 -25.38 -31.43
CA PRO A 401 -17.61 -24.22 -30.94
C PRO A 401 -18.24 -24.45 -29.55
N ASP A 402 -18.21 -25.68 -29.04
CA ASP A 402 -18.64 -26.01 -27.68
C ASP A 402 -17.72 -25.32 -26.66
N PRO A 403 -18.23 -24.47 -25.76
CA PRO A 403 -17.41 -23.74 -24.80
C PRO A 403 -16.80 -24.63 -23.71
N ASP A 404 -17.06 -25.94 -23.68
CA ASP A 404 -16.41 -26.88 -22.76
C ASP A 404 -14.90 -27.06 -23.06
N PRO A 405 -14.01 -26.56 -22.19
CA PRO A 405 -12.56 -26.73 -22.36
C PRO A 405 -12.09 -28.17 -22.22
N THR A 406 -12.80 -29.02 -21.47
CA THR A 406 -12.35 -30.39 -21.19
C THR A 406 -12.26 -31.23 -22.46
N LEU A 407 -13.04 -30.88 -23.49
CA LEU A 407 -13.02 -31.50 -24.82
C LEU A 407 -11.85 -31.02 -25.70
N ARG A 408 -11.20 -29.91 -25.31
CA ARG A 408 -10.15 -29.24 -26.10
C ARG A 408 -8.77 -29.46 -25.52
N LEU A 409 -8.65 -29.55 -24.19
CA LEU A 409 -7.37 -29.77 -23.51
C LEU A 409 -6.59 -30.98 -24.06
N PRO A 410 -7.19 -32.16 -24.31
CA PRO A 410 -6.43 -33.30 -24.86
C PRO A 410 -5.85 -33.09 -26.27
N LYS A 411 -6.17 -31.97 -26.94
CA LYS A 411 -5.72 -31.62 -28.30
C LYS A 411 -4.54 -30.63 -28.33
N GLY A 412 -4.02 -30.21 -27.18
CA GLY A 412 -2.86 -29.32 -27.18
C GLY A 412 -1.59 -30.07 -27.55
N GLU A 413 -0.88 -29.53 -28.52
CA GLU A 413 0.33 -30.08 -29.10
C GLU A 413 1.43 -29.02 -29.10
N ILE A 414 2.69 -29.45 -29.11
CA ILE A 414 3.82 -28.56 -29.33
C ILE A 414 3.99 -28.34 -30.83
N ALA A 415 3.96 -27.09 -31.25
CA ALA A 415 4.21 -26.65 -32.61
C ALA A 415 5.47 -25.78 -32.69
N TYR A 416 6.08 -25.70 -33.87
CA TYR A 416 7.20 -24.81 -34.12
C TYR A 416 7.21 -24.25 -35.55
N ALA A 417 7.91 -23.13 -35.73
CA ALA A 417 8.21 -22.54 -37.04
C ALA A 417 9.63 -21.97 -37.03
N VAL A 418 10.26 -21.92 -38.21
CA VAL A 418 11.63 -21.46 -38.38
C VAL A 418 11.65 -20.22 -39.26
N TYR A 419 12.30 -19.16 -38.79
CA TYR A 419 12.64 -18.00 -39.59
C TYR A 419 13.99 -18.25 -40.27
N ASP A 420 13.95 -18.44 -41.59
CA ASP A 420 15.15 -18.59 -42.38
C ASP A 420 15.84 -17.21 -42.53
N ALA A 421 17.05 -17.11 -42.00
CA ALA A 421 17.81 -15.86 -41.99
C ALA A 421 18.24 -15.39 -43.39
N GLN A 422 18.28 -16.28 -44.38
CA GLN A 422 18.65 -15.98 -45.77
C GLN A 422 17.45 -15.50 -46.58
N THR A 423 16.29 -16.13 -46.42
CA THR A 423 15.07 -15.75 -47.16
C THR A 423 14.27 -14.66 -46.47
N GLY A 424 14.45 -14.48 -45.16
CA GLY A 424 13.74 -13.50 -44.35
C GLY A 424 12.25 -13.83 -44.14
N LEU A 425 11.91 -15.12 -44.13
CA LEU A 425 10.53 -15.62 -44.05
C LEU A 425 10.40 -16.70 -42.98
N TRP A 426 9.26 -16.73 -42.32
CA TRP A 426 8.85 -17.84 -41.46
C TRP A 426 8.37 -19.02 -42.30
N SER A 427 8.72 -20.23 -41.89
CA SER A 427 8.10 -21.46 -42.39
C SER A 427 6.64 -21.55 -41.96
N SER A 428 5.85 -22.40 -42.61
CA SER A 428 4.57 -22.82 -42.06
C SER A 428 4.78 -23.55 -40.72
N PRO A 429 3.82 -23.46 -39.77
CA PRO A 429 3.87 -24.23 -38.53
C PRO A 429 4.00 -25.74 -38.77
N VAL A 430 4.82 -26.38 -37.96
CA VAL A 430 5.02 -27.84 -37.94
C VAL A 430 4.68 -28.35 -36.54
N LEU A 431 3.83 -29.37 -36.45
CA LEU A 431 3.54 -30.05 -35.20
C LEU A 431 4.71 -30.97 -34.84
N LEU A 432 5.33 -30.75 -33.68
CA LEU A 432 6.33 -31.65 -33.10
C LEU A 432 5.65 -32.86 -32.45
N THR A 433 4.57 -32.62 -31.72
CA THR A 433 3.74 -33.66 -31.13
C THR A 433 2.42 -33.72 -31.88
N GLN A 434 1.87 -34.93 -32.05
CA GLN A 434 0.56 -35.13 -32.64
C GLN A 434 -0.03 -36.43 -32.10
N ASN A 435 -0.77 -36.33 -31.01
CA ASN A 435 -1.24 -37.46 -30.24
C ASN A 435 -2.56 -37.14 -29.51
N ASP A 436 -2.99 -38.05 -28.62
CA ASP A 436 -4.21 -37.88 -27.84
C ASP A 436 -3.93 -37.43 -26.41
N ARG A 437 -2.75 -36.83 -26.17
CA ARG A 437 -2.30 -36.35 -24.87
C ARG A 437 -2.06 -34.87 -24.94
N PHE A 438 -2.43 -34.17 -23.87
CA PHE A 438 -2.13 -32.76 -23.76
C PHE A 438 -0.64 -32.53 -23.52
N ASP A 439 0.00 -31.89 -24.50
CA ASP A 439 1.35 -31.36 -24.42
C ASP A 439 1.28 -29.84 -24.17
N LEU A 440 2.04 -29.34 -23.19
CA LEU A 440 1.97 -27.93 -22.75
C LEU A 440 3.30 -27.40 -22.19
N SER A 441 3.33 -26.09 -21.95
CA SER A 441 4.41 -25.37 -21.28
C SER A 441 5.79 -25.63 -21.89
N PRO A 442 5.97 -25.40 -23.21
CA PRO A 442 7.28 -25.53 -23.83
C PRO A 442 8.24 -24.48 -23.27
N GLN A 443 9.47 -24.87 -23.00
CA GLN A 443 10.60 -23.99 -22.74
C GLN A 443 11.72 -24.30 -23.72
N LEU A 444 12.19 -23.28 -24.43
CA LEU A 444 13.27 -23.38 -25.39
C LEU A 444 14.53 -22.75 -24.78
N VAL A 445 15.54 -23.58 -24.52
CA VAL A 445 16.78 -23.18 -23.87
C VAL A 445 17.94 -23.33 -24.84
N GLN A 446 18.78 -22.30 -24.95
CA GLN A 446 20.08 -22.42 -25.57
C GLN A 446 21.07 -22.97 -24.53
N GLY A 447 21.60 -24.16 -24.78
CA GLY A 447 22.61 -24.78 -23.91
C GLY A 447 23.93 -24.01 -23.93
N ALA A 448 24.78 -24.24 -22.92
CA ALA A 448 26.14 -23.69 -22.91
C ALA A 448 27.03 -24.26 -24.03
N ASP A 449 26.58 -25.33 -24.71
CA ASP A 449 27.15 -25.89 -25.93
C ASP A 449 26.73 -25.14 -27.21
N GLY A 450 25.83 -24.15 -27.09
CA GLY A 450 25.30 -23.34 -28.18
C GLY A 450 24.17 -24.01 -28.99
N GLN A 451 23.72 -25.20 -28.61
CA GLN A 451 22.59 -25.89 -29.25
C GLN A 451 21.27 -25.52 -28.59
N LEU A 452 20.16 -25.74 -29.30
CA LEU A 452 18.82 -25.51 -28.75
C LEU A 452 18.24 -26.82 -28.21
N TYR A 453 17.65 -26.72 -27.02
CA TYR A 453 16.96 -27.80 -26.34
C TYR A 453 15.55 -27.35 -25.99
N LEU A 454 14.60 -28.26 -26.17
CA LEU A 454 13.20 -28.03 -25.88
C LEU A 454 12.77 -28.98 -24.77
N VAL A 455 12.21 -28.44 -23.70
CA VAL A 455 11.52 -29.21 -22.65
C VAL A 455 10.05 -28.84 -22.65
N TRP A 456 9.18 -29.81 -22.42
CA TRP A 456 7.74 -29.58 -22.27
C TRP A 456 7.13 -30.63 -21.34
N LEU A 457 5.90 -30.36 -20.90
CA LEU A 457 5.13 -31.26 -20.05
C LEU A 457 4.09 -32.00 -20.89
N ARG A 458 3.90 -33.28 -20.59
CA ARG A 458 2.85 -34.10 -21.19
C ARG A 458 1.99 -34.72 -20.11
N SER A 459 0.67 -34.65 -20.24
CA SER A 459 -0.23 -35.43 -19.38
C SER A 459 -0.51 -36.81 -19.97
N PRO A 460 0.02 -37.90 -19.39
CA PRO A 460 -0.11 -39.23 -19.97
C PRO A 460 -1.52 -39.80 -19.89
N ASP A 461 -2.40 -39.25 -19.05
CA ASP A 461 -3.78 -39.72 -18.84
C ASP A 461 -4.85 -38.65 -19.11
N ASN A 462 -4.43 -37.42 -19.47
CA ASN A 462 -5.30 -36.25 -19.61
C ASN A 462 -6.12 -35.95 -18.34
N VAL A 463 -5.65 -36.41 -17.18
CA VAL A 463 -6.28 -36.10 -15.91
C VAL A 463 -5.75 -34.76 -15.44
N PHE A 464 -6.62 -33.77 -15.49
CA PHE A 464 -6.35 -32.43 -14.99
C PHE A 464 -7.16 -32.18 -13.72
N PRO A 465 -6.72 -31.20 -12.90
CA PRO A 465 -7.48 -30.72 -11.74
C PRO A 465 -8.88 -30.14 -12.08
N THR A 466 -9.34 -30.27 -13.33
CA THR A 466 -10.70 -29.93 -13.76
C THR A 466 -11.72 -31.03 -13.43
N ASP A 467 -11.29 -32.25 -13.06
CA ASP A 467 -12.17 -33.26 -12.48
C ASP A 467 -12.36 -33.01 -10.98
N PHE A 468 -13.33 -32.16 -10.63
CA PHE A 468 -13.66 -31.82 -9.25
C PHE A 468 -14.14 -33.00 -8.40
N SER A 469 -14.38 -34.18 -9.01
CA SER A 469 -14.70 -35.39 -8.27
C SER A 469 -13.45 -36.13 -7.75
N ARG A 470 -12.25 -35.72 -8.20
CA ARG A 470 -10.94 -36.27 -7.83
C ARG A 470 -9.89 -35.16 -7.82
N SER A 471 -9.76 -34.45 -6.70
CA SER A 471 -8.62 -33.54 -6.49
C SER A 471 -7.33 -34.34 -6.67
N SER A 472 -6.58 -34.07 -7.73
CA SER A 472 -5.27 -34.67 -7.99
C SER A 472 -4.42 -33.67 -8.75
N ILE A 473 -3.13 -33.64 -8.43
CA ILE A 473 -2.12 -32.87 -9.16
C ILE A 473 -2.16 -33.35 -10.62
N PRO A 474 -2.07 -32.45 -11.62
CA PRO A 474 -2.00 -32.89 -13.01
C PRO A 474 -0.86 -33.89 -13.13
N HIS A 475 -1.20 -35.10 -13.56
CA HIS A 475 -0.20 -36.10 -13.82
C HIS A 475 0.57 -35.65 -15.05
N THR A 476 1.85 -35.35 -14.88
CA THR A 476 2.71 -34.88 -15.97
C THR A 476 4.04 -35.61 -16.01
N ASP A 477 4.44 -35.95 -17.22
CA ASP A 477 5.77 -36.43 -17.57
C ASP A 477 6.57 -35.24 -18.15
N ILE A 478 7.88 -35.22 -17.93
CA ILE A 478 8.79 -34.23 -18.53
C ILE A 478 9.41 -34.85 -19.79
N TYR A 479 9.28 -34.18 -20.92
CA TYR A 479 9.87 -34.57 -22.20
C TYR A 479 10.94 -33.58 -22.64
N LEU A 480 11.96 -34.08 -23.35
CA LEU A 480 13.06 -33.28 -23.87
C LEU A 480 13.36 -33.66 -25.33
N ALA A 481 13.69 -32.67 -26.14
CA ALA A 481 14.16 -32.81 -27.52
C ALA A 481 15.32 -31.84 -27.80
N ARG A 482 16.13 -32.13 -28.83
CA ARG A 482 17.26 -31.29 -29.25
C ARG A 482 17.08 -30.83 -30.70
N TRP A 483 17.45 -29.60 -30.99
CA TRP A 483 17.49 -29.08 -32.37
C TRP A 483 18.73 -29.59 -33.10
N ASP A 484 18.57 -30.16 -34.30
CA ASP A 484 19.70 -30.62 -35.13
C ASP A 484 20.18 -29.58 -36.17
N GLY A 485 19.59 -28.39 -36.18
CA GLY A 485 19.80 -27.35 -37.19
C GLY A 485 18.69 -27.30 -38.25
N THR A 486 17.80 -28.31 -38.30
CA THR A 486 16.69 -28.39 -39.26
C THR A 486 15.35 -28.75 -38.62
N GLN A 487 15.35 -29.62 -37.62
CA GLN A 487 14.17 -30.08 -36.90
C GLN A 487 14.54 -30.52 -35.47
N PHE A 488 13.54 -30.72 -34.62
CA PHE A 488 13.74 -31.36 -33.33
C PHE A 488 13.92 -32.87 -33.48
N VAL A 489 14.96 -33.41 -32.86
CA VAL A 489 15.35 -34.82 -32.84
C VAL A 489 15.57 -35.29 -31.40
N ASP A 490 15.91 -36.57 -31.23
CA ASP A 490 16.23 -37.18 -29.94
C ASP A 490 15.13 -36.99 -28.87
N VAL A 491 13.86 -37.01 -29.30
CA VAL A 491 12.71 -36.88 -28.42
C VAL A 491 12.70 -38.01 -27.40
N GLN A 492 12.78 -37.65 -26.12
CA GLN A 492 12.86 -38.60 -25.01
C GLN A 492 12.00 -38.15 -23.84
N ARG A 493 11.46 -39.13 -23.09
CA ARG A 493 10.84 -38.90 -21.79
C ARG A 493 11.94 -38.82 -20.73
N ALA A 494 12.17 -37.64 -20.18
CA ALA A 494 13.20 -37.37 -19.19
C ALA A 494 12.77 -37.79 -17.77
N MET A 495 11.51 -37.55 -17.42
CA MET A 495 10.96 -37.95 -16.11
C MET A 495 9.52 -38.43 -16.27
N GLU A 496 9.23 -39.57 -15.66
CA GLU A 496 7.87 -40.11 -15.55
C GLU A 496 7.26 -39.69 -14.22
N ARG A 497 5.98 -39.31 -14.21
CA ARG A 497 5.26 -38.88 -12.99
C ARG A 497 6.03 -37.79 -12.24
N ALA A 498 6.47 -36.78 -12.98
CA ALA A 498 7.01 -35.57 -12.39
C ALA A 498 5.92 -34.82 -11.60
N ASP A 499 4.67 -34.94 -12.07
CA ASP A 499 3.45 -34.41 -11.44
C ASP A 499 3.64 -32.93 -11.06
N THR A 500 4.00 -32.14 -12.07
CA THR A 500 4.39 -30.73 -11.96
C THR A 500 3.77 -29.88 -13.07
N LEU A 501 3.75 -28.56 -12.84
CA LEU A 501 3.45 -27.54 -13.84
C LEU A 501 4.64 -26.63 -14.14
N GLU A 502 5.75 -26.81 -13.42
CA GLU A 502 6.93 -25.95 -13.49
C GLU A 502 8.18 -26.82 -13.61
N VAL A 503 8.94 -26.62 -14.69
CA VAL A 503 10.23 -27.27 -14.91
C VAL A 503 11.25 -26.22 -15.33
N ALA A 504 12.49 -26.40 -14.92
CA ALA A 504 13.63 -25.61 -15.35
C ALA A 504 14.69 -26.52 -15.96
N LEU A 505 15.28 -26.09 -17.08
CA LEU A 505 16.31 -26.82 -17.82
C LEU A 505 17.57 -25.98 -17.96
N ALA A 506 18.72 -26.58 -17.69
CA ALA A 506 20.03 -26.05 -18.09
C ALA A 506 20.88 -27.16 -18.72
N VAL A 507 21.72 -26.80 -19.69
CA VAL A 507 22.57 -27.75 -20.42
C VAL A 507 24.02 -27.27 -20.39
N SER A 508 24.94 -28.16 -19.98
CA SER A 508 26.37 -27.85 -19.86
C SER A 508 27.03 -27.62 -21.23
N SER A 509 28.26 -27.11 -21.24
CA SER A 509 29.07 -26.95 -22.45
C SER A 509 29.39 -28.28 -23.16
N THR A 510 29.23 -29.40 -22.45
CA THR A 510 29.37 -30.77 -22.98
C THR A 510 28.05 -31.39 -23.45
N GLY A 511 26.95 -30.64 -23.41
CA GLY A 511 25.63 -31.10 -23.85
C GLY A 511 24.89 -31.98 -22.82
N VAL A 512 25.26 -31.90 -21.54
CA VAL A 512 24.62 -32.67 -20.45
C VAL A 512 23.47 -31.86 -19.85
N PRO A 513 22.20 -32.28 -20.02
CA PRO A 513 21.05 -31.58 -19.46
C PRO A 513 20.82 -31.90 -17.97
N MET A 514 20.33 -30.91 -17.25
CA MET A 514 19.84 -30.99 -15.88
C MET A 514 18.45 -30.36 -15.79
N LEU A 515 17.55 -31.04 -15.08
CA LEU A 515 16.18 -30.63 -14.83
C LEU A 515 15.97 -30.37 -13.34
N VAL A 516 15.23 -29.32 -13.02
CA VAL A 516 14.69 -29.07 -11.67
C VAL A 516 13.19 -28.78 -11.80
N TRP A 517 12.36 -29.37 -10.94
CA TRP A 517 10.92 -29.13 -10.93
C TRP A 517 10.37 -29.14 -9.50
N SER A 518 9.22 -28.51 -9.31
CA SER A 518 8.46 -28.58 -8.06
C SER A 518 7.48 -29.76 -8.11
N ARG A 519 7.37 -30.51 -7.02
CA ARG A 519 6.38 -31.57 -6.84
C ARG A 519 5.90 -31.54 -5.40
N ASP A 520 4.60 -31.69 -5.22
CA ASP A 520 3.99 -31.88 -3.91
C ASP A 520 4.61 -33.08 -3.16
N ALA A 521 4.90 -32.91 -1.87
CA ALA A 521 5.77 -33.83 -1.15
C ALA A 521 5.08 -35.15 -0.79
N ASP A 522 3.77 -35.09 -0.52
CA ASP A 522 2.95 -36.25 -0.16
C ASP A 522 1.99 -36.71 -1.26
N GLY A 523 1.95 -35.98 -2.38
CA GLY A 523 1.13 -36.30 -3.55
C GLY A 523 -0.34 -35.92 -3.35
N ASP A 524 -0.63 -35.16 -2.30
CA ASP A 524 -1.94 -34.61 -2.01
C ASP A 524 -1.93 -33.10 -2.34
N PRO A 525 -2.52 -32.67 -3.47
CA PRO A 525 -2.51 -31.25 -3.87
C PRO A 525 -3.13 -30.31 -2.83
N ASP A 526 -3.91 -30.85 -1.88
CA ASP A 526 -4.59 -30.05 -0.87
C ASP A 526 -3.63 -29.62 0.27
N THR A 527 -2.48 -30.28 0.45
CA THR A 527 -1.51 -29.96 1.52
C THR A 527 -0.61 -28.76 1.18
N HIS A 528 -0.49 -28.41 -0.12
CA HIS A 528 0.25 -27.25 -0.62
C HIS A 528 1.69 -27.19 -0.11
N ASP A 529 2.43 -28.30 -0.16
CA ASP A 529 3.77 -28.40 0.45
C ASP A 529 4.93 -28.64 -0.56
N PRO A 530 4.89 -28.04 -1.78
CA PRO A 530 5.78 -28.42 -2.87
C PRO A 530 7.24 -28.44 -2.45
N LYS A 531 7.96 -29.45 -2.92
CA LYS A 531 9.41 -29.60 -2.75
C LYS A 531 10.07 -29.64 -4.12
N LEU A 532 11.31 -29.20 -4.16
CA LEU A 532 12.09 -29.22 -5.38
C LEU A 532 12.81 -30.56 -5.54
N TYR A 533 12.69 -31.11 -6.74
CA TYR A 533 13.39 -32.31 -7.18
C TYR A 533 14.24 -31.99 -8.40
N PHE A 534 15.30 -32.76 -8.59
CA PHE A 534 16.17 -32.63 -9.74
C PHE A 534 16.57 -33.99 -10.32
N SER A 535 16.95 -33.98 -11.59
CA SER A 535 17.56 -35.11 -12.30
C SER A 535 18.47 -34.59 -13.39
N TYR A 536 19.55 -35.31 -13.70
CA TYR A 536 20.47 -34.98 -14.78
C TYR A 536 20.81 -36.23 -15.59
N TRP A 537 21.33 -36.02 -16.80
CA TRP A 537 21.80 -37.09 -17.66
C TRP A 537 23.20 -37.55 -17.23
N ASP A 538 23.38 -38.84 -16.92
CA ASP A 538 24.67 -39.37 -16.47
C ASP A 538 25.61 -39.81 -17.61
N GLY A 539 25.18 -39.62 -18.86
CA GLY A 539 25.85 -40.09 -20.07
C GLY A 539 25.16 -41.31 -20.71
N SER A 540 24.26 -41.99 -19.99
CA SER A 540 23.55 -43.18 -20.48
C SER A 540 22.04 -43.16 -20.19
N ALA A 541 21.63 -42.60 -19.05
CA ALA A 541 20.25 -42.50 -18.63
C ALA A 541 20.04 -41.26 -17.75
N TRP A 542 18.78 -40.90 -17.54
CA TRP A 542 18.39 -39.95 -16.52
C TRP A 542 18.56 -40.57 -15.13
N THR A 543 19.15 -39.81 -14.21
CA THR A 543 19.19 -40.22 -12.80
C THR A 543 17.78 -40.28 -12.20
N PRO A 544 17.54 -41.08 -11.14
CA PRO A 544 16.31 -40.98 -10.37
C PRO A 544 16.11 -39.56 -9.80
N ALA A 545 14.85 -39.18 -9.58
CA ALA A 545 14.51 -37.91 -8.94
C ALA A 545 15.15 -37.82 -7.54
N GLN A 546 15.84 -36.72 -7.28
CA GLN A 546 16.53 -36.42 -6.03
C GLN A 546 16.02 -35.11 -5.46
N GLY A 547 15.86 -35.00 -4.13
CA GLY A 547 15.47 -33.75 -3.49
C GLY A 547 16.59 -32.72 -3.56
N VAL A 548 16.26 -31.46 -3.84
CA VAL A 548 17.22 -30.34 -3.87
C VAL A 548 17.66 -29.97 -2.46
N TRP A 549 16.70 -29.71 -1.56
CA TRP A 549 16.97 -29.27 -0.19
C TRP A 549 15.89 -29.73 0.79
N SER A 550 16.32 -30.24 1.94
CA SER A 550 15.43 -30.70 3.01
C SER A 550 15.01 -29.53 3.89
N ASN A 551 13.84 -28.96 3.62
CA ASN A 551 13.24 -27.88 4.42
C ASN A 551 11.73 -28.13 4.61
N PRO A 552 11.18 -27.85 5.81
CA PRO A 552 9.76 -28.07 6.08
C PRO A 552 8.85 -27.14 5.26
N LEU A 553 9.30 -25.92 4.92
CA LEU A 553 8.50 -24.96 4.17
C LEU A 553 8.41 -25.32 2.68
N SER A 554 7.37 -24.81 2.05
CA SER A 554 7.06 -24.96 0.62
C SER A 554 8.13 -24.31 -0.25
N GLN A 555 8.49 -24.98 -1.34
CA GLN A 555 9.53 -24.59 -2.29
C GLN A 555 8.98 -24.73 -3.72
N GLY A 556 9.04 -23.66 -4.51
CA GLY A 556 8.48 -23.61 -5.87
C GLY A 556 9.22 -22.64 -6.78
N SER A 557 8.66 -22.45 -7.99
CA SER A 557 9.20 -21.55 -9.02
C SER A 557 10.69 -21.76 -9.28
N PRO A 558 11.15 -22.97 -9.65
CA PRO A 558 12.56 -23.20 -9.94
C PRO A 558 12.98 -22.48 -11.22
N ALA A 559 14.15 -21.84 -11.19
CA ALA A 559 14.79 -21.27 -12.36
C ALA A 559 16.29 -21.63 -12.37
N LEU A 560 16.76 -22.24 -13.45
CA LEU A 560 18.04 -22.93 -13.52
C LEU A 560 18.93 -22.33 -14.62
N ALA A 561 20.18 -22.07 -14.28
CA ALA A 561 21.20 -21.52 -15.19
C ALA A 561 22.52 -22.30 -15.10
N MET A 562 23.37 -22.14 -16.11
CA MET A 562 24.70 -22.73 -16.16
C MET A 562 25.76 -21.65 -15.91
N GLY A 563 26.24 -21.52 -14.68
CA GLY A 563 27.29 -20.57 -14.33
C GLY A 563 28.68 -20.95 -14.89
N ALA A 564 29.69 -20.17 -14.53
CA ALA A 564 31.07 -20.42 -14.94
C ALA A 564 31.55 -21.85 -14.61
N ASN A 565 32.36 -22.43 -15.49
CA ASN A 565 32.89 -23.79 -15.40
C ASN A 565 31.82 -24.90 -15.36
N ASP A 566 30.70 -24.72 -16.08
CA ASP A 566 29.55 -25.65 -16.07
C ASP A 566 29.02 -25.91 -14.65
N THR A 567 28.91 -24.86 -13.84
CA THR A 567 28.33 -24.97 -12.49
C THR A 567 26.83 -24.67 -12.56
N PRO A 568 25.93 -25.64 -12.33
CA PRO A 568 24.50 -25.36 -12.25
C PRO A 568 24.19 -24.42 -11.07
N VAL A 569 23.44 -23.35 -11.35
CA VAL A 569 22.98 -22.37 -10.36
C VAL A 569 21.46 -22.37 -10.38
N LEU A 570 20.85 -22.65 -9.23
CA LEU A 570 19.40 -22.74 -9.06
C LEU A 570 18.91 -21.59 -8.18
N TYR A 571 17.88 -20.94 -8.68
CA TYR A 571 17.04 -20.01 -7.95
C TYR A 571 15.68 -20.62 -7.71
N PHE A 572 15.10 -20.31 -6.57
CA PHE A 572 13.76 -20.77 -6.23
C PHE A 572 13.15 -19.93 -5.10
N VAL A 573 11.83 -20.01 -4.99
CA VAL A 573 11.06 -19.33 -3.96
C VAL A 573 10.71 -20.30 -2.85
N ARG A 574 10.86 -19.84 -1.61
CA ARG A 574 10.33 -20.48 -0.42
C ARG A 574 9.21 -19.64 0.15
N SER A 575 8.04 -20.25 0.39
CA SER A 575 6.84 -19.56 0.86
C SER A 575 6.54 -19.94 2.33
N ASP A 576 5.44 -19.41 2.87
CA ASP A 576 4.94 -19.68 4.23
C ASP A 576 5.85 -19.21 5.39
N LEU A 577 6.72 -18.22 5.14
CA LEU A 577 7.44 -17.56 6.23
C LEU A 577 6.50 -16.61 6.98
N ALA A 578 6.63 -16.53 8.30
CA ALA A 578 5.89 -15.55 9.09
C ALA A 578 6.24 -14.10 8.67
N HIS A 579 5.22 -13.26 8.49
CA HIS A 579 5.41 -11.84 8.21
C HIS A 579 5.89 -11.10 9.49
N PRO A 580 6.93 -10.23 9.42
CA PRO A 580 7.53 -9.61 10.59
C PRO A 580 6.62 -8.61 11.31
N GLU A 581 5.69 -7.98 10.58
CA GLU A 581 4.82 -6.92 11.11
C GLU A 581 3.34 -7.33 11.26
N PHE A 582 2.91 -8.40 10.59
CA PHE A 582 1.49 -8.76 10.49
C PHE A 582 1.30 -10.25 10.83
N GLU A 583 0.90 -10.53 12.07
CA GLU A 583 0.86 -11.88 12.65
C GLU A 583 -0.01 -12.90 11.89
N GLN A 584 -0.94 -12.44 11.05
CA GLN A 584 -1.85 -13.28 10.26
C GLN A 584 -1.43 -13.45 8.80
N TYR A 585 -0.30 -12.88 8.39
CA TYR A 585 0.16 -12.89 7.00
C TYR A 585 1.48 -13.65 6.87
N THR A 586 1.72 -14.19 5.68
CA THR A 586 2.98 -14.83 5.31
C THR A 586 3.75 -13.95 4.32
N GLN A 587 5.03 -14.23 4.17
CA GLN A 587 5.90 -13.63 3.17
C GLN A 587 6.68 -14.74 2.44
N GLU A 588 7.28 -14.39 1.31
CA GLU A 588 8.09 -15.28 0.49
C GLU A 588 9.57 -14.88 0.54
N GLU A 589 10.45 -15.84 0.30
CA GLU A 589 11.90 -15.66 0.28
C GLU A 589 12.51 -16.25 -1.00
N LEU A 590 13.26 -15.43 -1.74
CA LEU A 590 14.06 -15.85 -2.88
C LEU A 590 15.40 -16.39 -2.40
N LEU A 591 15.76 -17.59 -2.86
CA LEU A 591 16.98 -18.31 -2.49
C LEU A 591 17.81 -18.63 -3.73
N VAL A 592 19.13 -18.76 -3.55
CA VAL A 592 20.06 -19.25 -4.57
C VAL A 592 20.96 -20.35 -4.01
N THR A 593 21.23 -21.37 -4.83
CA THR A 593 22.20 -22.43 -4.51
C THR A 593 22.98 -22.83 -5.76
N ASP A 594 24.17 -23.39 -5.56
CA ASP A 594 25.01 -23.94 -6.61
C ASP A 594 25.21 -25.45 -6.43
N PHE A 595 25.32 -26.16 -7.56
CA PHE A 595 25.55 -27.60 -7.56
C PHE A 595 27.05 -27.89 -7.54
N SER A 596 27.47 -28.70 -6.57
CA SER A 596 28.80 -29.30 -6.53
C SER A 596 28.69 -30.78 -6.85
N GLY A 597 29.72 -31.45 -7.37
CA GLY A 597 29.66 -32.88 -7.75
C GLY A 597 29.20 -33.88 -6.66
N ALA A 598 28.88 -33.43 -5.44
CA ALA A 598 28.27 -34.20 -4.36
C ALA A 598 26.78 -33.84 -4.05
N GLY A 599 26.18 -32.86 -4.76
CA GLY A 599 24.82 -32.35 -4.53
C GLY A 599 24.75 -30.81 -4.49
N TRP A 600 23.53 -30.29 -4.27
CA TRP A 600 23.27 -28.86 -4.02
C TRP A 600 23.86 -28.41 -2.68
N ARG A 601 24.40 -27.19 -2.65
CA ARG A 601 24.86 -26.57 -1.39
C ARG A 601 23.68 -25.98 -0.60
N GLU A 602 23.95 -25.60 0.65
CA GLU A 602 22.96 -24.91 1.47
C GLU A 602 22.52 -23.60 0.78
N PRO A 603 21.21 -23.39 0.54
CA PRO A 603 20.71 -22.20 -0.13
C PRO A 603 20.98 -20.91 0.65
N LEU A 604 21.33 -19.84 -0.08
CA LEU A 604 21.56 -18.51 0.46
C LEU A 604 20.36 -17.59 0.16
N PRO A 605 19.85 -16.84 1.15
CA PRO A 605 18.75 -15.91 0.94
C PRO A 605 19.21 -14.66 0.18
N ILE A 606 18.42 -14.24 -0.81
CA ILE A 606 18.63 -13.01 -1.58
C ILE A 606 17.70 -11.91 -1.09
N THR A 607 16.39 -12.19 -1.00
CA THR A 607 15.39 -11.20 -0.60
C THR A 607 14.14 -11.85 -0.02
N ARG A 608 13.37 -11.04 0.69
CA ARG A 608 11.98 -11.33 1.09
C ARG A 608 11.04 -10.27 0.54
N ALA A 609 9.79 -10.66 0.27
CA ALA A 609 8.70 -9.78 -0.15
C ALA A 609 7.35 -10.41 0.22
N ASP A 610 6.26 -9.64 0.17
CA ASP A 610 4.92 -10.17 0.45
C ASP A 610 4.56 -11.22 -0.61
N THR A 611 4.88 -10.93 -1.87
CA THR A 611 4.82 -11.87 -2.98
C THR A 611 6.04 -11.73 -3.91
N LEU A 612 6.51 -12.85 -4.42
CA LEU A 612 7.53 -12.98 -5.45
C LEU A 612 6.91 -13.66 -6.67
N SER A 613 7.20 -13.16 -7.86
CA SER A 613 6.66 -13.67 -9.12
C SER A 613 7.66 -13.51 -10.25
N GLU A 614 7.35 -14.06 -11.43
CA GLU A 614 8.07 -13.78 -12.68
C GLU A 614 9.58 -14.03 -12.59
N LEU A 615 9.99 -15.10 -11.88
CA LEU A 615 11.40 -15.43 -11.68
C LEU A 615 12.01 -16.00 -12.97
N GLU A 616 12.92 -15.23 -13.56
CA GLU A 616 13.67 -15.56 -14.76
C GLU A 616 15.17 -15.60 -14.44
N VAL A 617 15.88 -16.59 -14.97
CA VAL A 617 17.34 -16.70 -14.79
C VAL A 617 18.00 -16.94 -16.13
N ILE A 618 18.97 -16.09 -16.46
CA ILE A 618 19.67 -16.11 -17.75
C ILE A 618 21.17 -16.30 -17.55
N THR A 619 21.76 -17.11 -18.43
CA THR A 619 23.20 -17.40 -18.47
C THR A 619 23.86 -16.63 -19.60
N HIS A 620 24.97 -15.96 -19.32
CA HIS A 620 25.83 -15.37 -20.34
C HIS A 620 26.99 -16.31 -20.70
N PRO A 621 27.48 -16.35 -21.96
CA PRO A 621 28.58 -17.23 -22.37
C PRO A 621 29.90 -17.09 -21.58
N ASN A 622 30.12 -15.97 -20.88
CA ASN A 622 31.30 -15.78 -20.01
C ASN A 622 31.10 -16.35 -18.59
N GLY A 623 29.98 -17.02 -18.31
CA GLY A 623 29.64 -17.61 -17.01
C GLY A 623 28.99 -16.65 -16.01
N ARG A 624 28.62 -15.43 -16.43
CA ARG A 624 27.73 -14.55 -15.65
C ARG A 624 26.32 -15.13 -15.61
N VAL A 625 25.67 -14.99 -14.46
CA VAL A 625 24.27 -15.39 -14.26
C VAL A 625 23.51 -14.19 -13.74
N SER A 626 22.34 -13.91 -14.33
CA SER A 626 21.46 -12.85 -13.86
C SER A 626 20.11 -13.47 -13.53
N ALA A 627 19.58 -13.16 -12.35
CA ALA A 627 18.19 -13.45 -12.02
C ALA A 627 17.38 -12.15 -12.02
N LEU A 628 16.15 -12.25 -12.47
CA LEU A 628 15.16 -11.18 -12.57
C LEU A 628 13.87 -11.69 -11.94
N TRP A 629 13.19 -10.88 -11.14
CA TRP A 629 11.93 -11.28 -10.53
C TRP A 629 11.03 -10.07 -10.27
N GLY A 630 9.72 -10.30 -10.26
CA GLY A 630 8.74 -9.38 -9.71
C GLY A 630 8.68 -9.52 -8.19
N ALA A 631 8.68 -8.41 -7.46
CA ALA A 631 8.41 -8.39 -6.04
C ALA A 631 7.32 -7.36 -5.74
N SER A 632 6.31 -7.77 -4.97
CA SER A 632 5.27 -6.86 -4.49
C SER A 632 5.34 -6.70 -2.97
N SER A 633 5.32 -5.45 -2.53
CA SER A 633 5.16 -5.07 -1.12
C SER A 633 4.30 -3.81 -1.04
N GLN A 634 3.32 -3.82 -0.13
CA GLN A 634 2.42 -2.66 0.11
C GLN A 634 1.70 -2.13 -1.15
N GLY A 635 1.43 -3.01 -2.13
CA GLY A 635 0.67 -2.67 -3.34
C GLY A 635 1.48 -2.07 -4.50
N VAL A 636 2.80 -2.01 -4.38
CA VAL A 636 3.71 -1.70 -5.50
C VAL A 636 4.39 -3.00 -5.91
N ALA A 637 4.29 -3.35 -7.18
CA ALA A 637 5.01 -4.47 -7.78
C ALA A 637 6.07 -3.90 -8.71
N ASP A 638 7.32 -4.37 -8.59
CA ASP A 638 8.40 -3.94 -9.47
C ASP A 638 9.29 -5.11 -9.86
N LEU A 639 10.03 -4.93 -10.95
CA LEU A 639 11.10 -5.83 -11.34
C LEU A 639 12.38 -5.53 -10.57
N TRP A 640 13.03 -6.58 -10.12
CA TRP A 640 14.30 -6.57 -9.40
C TRP A 640 15.26 -7.55 -10.03
N THR A 641 16.56 -7.29 -9.89
CA THR A 641 17.59 -8.18 -10.42
C THR A 641 18.78 -8.35 -9.48
N VAL A 642 19.49 -9.46 -9.67
CA VAL A 642 20.79 -9.73 -9.06
C VAL A 642 21.69 -10.36 -10.12
N VAL A 643 22.97 -9.97 -10.12
CA VAL A 643 23.95 -10.44 -11.10
C VAL A 643 25.12 -11.11 -10.39
N TYR A 644 25.46 -12.34 -10.80
CA TYR A 644 26.72 -12.99 -10.45
C TYR A 644 27.75 -12.67 -11.50
N ASP A 645 28.88 -12.12 -11.06
CA ASP A 645 30.02 -11.91 -11.90
C ASP A 645 31.15 -12.88 -11.51
N PRO A 646 31.50 -13.88 -12.36
CA PRO A 646 32.56 -14.83 -12.06
C PRO A 646 33.95 -14.19 -12.00
N THR A 647 34.15 -13.02 -12.61
CA THR A 647 35.42 -12.27 -12.49
C THR A 647 35.62 -11.73 -11.09
N VAL A 648 34.52 -11.49 -10.38
CA VAL A 648 34.50 -10.96 -9.03
C VAL A 648 34.29 -12.06 -7.99
N GLY A 649 33.54 -13.10 -8.36
CA GLY A 649 33.21 -14.26 -7.52
C GLY A 649 32.07 -14.01 -6.54
N TYR A 650 31.28 -12.95 -6.74
CA TYR A 650 30.20 -12.52 -5.84
C TYR A 650 28.93 -12.18 -6.61
N TRP A 651 27.80 -12.38 -5.94
CA TRP A 651 26.52 -11.78 -6.33
C TRP A 651 26.52 -10.29 -6.00
N SER A 652 25.87 -9.48 -6.83
CA SER A 652 25.48 -8.12 -6.46
C SER A 652 24.49 -8.13 -5.29
N ASN A 653 24.28 -7.00 -4.61
CA ASN A 653 23.02 -6.80 -3.91
C ASN A 653 21.87 -6.70 -4.93
N LYS A 654 20.63 -6.92 -4.48
CA LYS A 654 19.45 -6.75 -5.33
C LYS A 654 19.34 -5.29 -5.79
N VAL A 655 19.01 -5.09 -7.05
CA VAL A 655 18.79 -3.77 -7.65
C VAL A 655 17.39 -3.71 -8.21
N ARG A 656 16.69 -2.62 -7.94
CA ARG A 656 15.34 -2.34 -8.45
C ARG A 656 15.46 -1.79 -9.88
N LEU A 657 14.68 -2.35 -10.81
CA LEU A 657 14.72 -2.00 -12.23
C LEU A 657 13.56 -1.11 -12.67
N THR A 658 12.36 -1.29 -12.10
CA THR A 658 11.18 -0.45 -12.36
C THR A 658 10.78 0.30 -11.10
N GLN A 659 10.16 1.47 -11.24
CA GLN A 659 9.72 2.27 -10.09
C GLN A 659 8.51 3.11 -10.50
N ASP A 660 7.36 2.44 -10.52
CA ASP A 660 6.16 3.00 -11.09
C ASP A 660 4.98 2.81 -10.12
N ASP A 661 4.17 3.84 -9.94
CA ASP A 661 2.94 3.75 -9.16
C ASP A 661 1.77 3.34 -10.07
N MET A 662 0.80 2.58 -9.54
CA MET A 662 -0.41 2.16 -10.26
C MET A 662 -0.14 1.34 -11.53
N THR A 663 0.97 0.61 -11.56
CA THR A 663 1.27 -0.38 -12.59
C THR A 663 1.52 -1.75 -11.98
N HIS A 664 1.54 -2.77 -12.83
CA HIS A 664 1.93 -4.12 -12.45
C HIS A 664 2.64 -4.79 -13.62
N GLU A 665 3.92 -5.09 -13.43
CA GLU A 665 4.78 -5.81 -14.37
C GLU A 665 4.57 -7.32 -14.22
N GLN A 666 4.30 -8.01 -15.33
CA GLN A 666 3.97 -9.44 -15.37
C GLN A 666 4.35 -10.06 -16.73
N GLN A 667 4.38 -11.39 -16.80
CA GLN A 667 4.79 -12.19 -17.97
C GLN A 667 6.15 -11.74 -18.49
N VAL A 668 7.16 -11.86 -17.63
CA VAL A 668 8.52 -11.42 -17.90
C VAL A 668 9.29 -12.51 -18.63
N ALA A 669 10.07 -12.14 -19.65
CA ALA A 669 11.06 -13.02 -20.26
C ALA A 669 12.37 -12.25 -20.45
N ALA A 670 13.48 -12.86 -20.04
CA ALA A 670 14.79 -12.21 -20.06
C ALA A 670 15.73 -12.84 -21.09
N ALA A 671 16.66 -12.03 -21.61
CA ALA A 671 17.74 -12.49 -22.47
C ALA A 671 18.95 -11.55 -22.36
N TRP A 672 20.14 -12.07 -22.64
CA TRP A 672 21.34 -11.24 -22.77
C TRP A 672 21.39 -10.58 -24.14
N ASP A 673 21.60 -9.27 -24.16
CA ASP A 673 21.89 -8.55 -25.40
C ASP A 673 23.28 -8.96 -25.96
N PRO A 674 23.55 -8.67 -27.24
CA PRO A 674 24.84 -9.02 -27.86
C PRO A 674 26.06 -8.27 -27.28
N ALA A 675 25.84 -7.22 -26.49
CA ALA A 675 26.89 -6.52 -25.75
C ALA A 675 27.16 -7.14 -24.36
N GLY A 676 26.40 -8.16 -23.97
CA GLY A 676 26.55 -8.87 -22.70
C GLY A 676 25.85 -8.17 -21.54
N ASN A 677 24.74 -7.46 -21.81
CA ASN A 677 23.89 -6.83 -20.80
C ASN A 677 22.52 -7.55 -20.69
N PRO A 678 21.95 -7.71 -19.48
CA PRO A 678 20.64 -8.30 -19.32
C PRO A 678 19.55 -7.37 -19.90
N SER A 679 18.57 -7.96 -20.58
CA SER A 679 17.37 -7.29 -21.08
C SER A 679 16.15 -8.14 -20.77
N ALA A 680 14.98 -7.50 -20.69
CA ALA A 680 13.72 -8.17 -20.39
C ALA A 680 12.58 -7.60 -21.22
N VAL A 681 11.70 -8.47 -21.69
CA VAL A 681 10.38 -8.10 -22.22
C VAL A 681 9.32 -8.46 -21.21
N TYR A 682 8.30 -7.61 -21.05
CA TYR A 682 7.24 -7.84 -20.07
C TYR A 682 5.98 -7.06 -20.44
N ILE A 683 4.87 -7.44 -19.81
CA ILE A 683 3.59 -6.74 -19.89
C ILE A 683 3.46 -5.82 -18.68
N LYS A 684 3.43 -4.51 -18.94
CA LYS A 684 3.11 -3.50 -17.92
C LYS A 684 1.61 -3.22 -17.95
N ARG A 685 0.88 -3.67 -16.92
CA ARG A 685 -0.54 -3.37 -16.76
C ARG A 685 -0.72 -2.03 -16.07
N GLN A 686 -1.43 -1.13 -16.72
CA GLN A 686 -1.86 0.15 -16.16
C GLN A 686 -3.12 -0.06 -15.33
N LEU A 687 -3.10 0.43 -14.11
CA LEU A 687 -4.20 0.30 -13.16
C LEU A 687 -4.89 1.65 -12.96
N THR A 688 -6.18 1.62 -12.64
CA THR A 688 -6.94 2.79 -12.18
C THR A 688 -7.79 2.40 -10.99
N HIS A 689 -8.20 3.38 -10.20
CA HIS A 689 -9.28 3.19 -9.24
C HIS A 689 -10.64 3.33 -9.95
N GLU A 690 -11.52 2.35 -9.72
CA GLU A 690 -12.93 2.41 -10.08
C GLU A 690 -13.75 2.32 -8.79
N GLU A 691 -14.80 3.15 -8.69
CA GLU A 691 -15.78 3.01 -7.61
C GLU A 691 -16.70 1.84 -7.93
N ARG A 692 -16.76 0.87 -7.01
CA ARG A 692 -17.73 -0.23 -7.07
C ARG A 692 -18.61 -0.20 -5.84
N GLU A 693 -19.91 -0.35 -6.05
CA GLU A 693 -20.83 -0.60 -4.96
C GLU A 693 -20.57 -2.01 -4.44
N VAL A 694 -20.13 -2.10 -3.19
CA VAL A 694 -20.15 -3.35 -2.43
C VAL A 694 -21.29 -3.26 -1.45
N GLU A 695 -22.13 -4.27 -1.51
CA GLU A 695 -23.20 -4.48 -0.55
C GLU A 695 -22.58 -5.13 0.69
N ASP A 696 -22.77 -4.52 1.85
CA ASP A 696 -22.38 -5.14 3.11
C ASP A 696 -23.36 -6.25 3.49
N ASP A 697 -23.06 -6.94 4.59
CA ASP A 697 -23.89 -8.01 5.11
C ASP A 697 -25.29 -7.51 5.55
N GLU A 698 -25.52 -6.20 5.64
CA GLU A 698 -26.77 -5.54 6.01
C GLU A 698 -27.60 -5.05 4.81
N GLY A 699 -27.13 -5.27 3.56
CA GLY A 699 -27.80 -4.82 2.33
C GLY A 699 -27.57 -3.34 2.02
N ASN A 700 -26.72 -2.67 2.80
CA ASN A 700 -26.32 -1.29 2.57
C ASN A 700 -25.22 -1.27 1.50
N ARG A 701 -25.35 -0.36 0.53
CA ARG A 701 -24.38 -0.24 -0.55
C ARG A 701 -23.37 0.83 -0.22
N TYR A 702 -22.11 0.44 -0.17
CA TYR A 702 -20.98 1.33 0.02
C TYR A 702 -20.19 1.45 -1.27
N PRO A 703 -19.91 2.67 -1.73
CA PRO A 703 -18.89 2.84 -2.76
C PRO A 703 -17.53 2.49 -2.15
N ILE A 704 -16.88 1.46 -2.66
CA ILE A 704 -15.48 1.17 -2.40
C ILE A 704 -14.66 1.47 -3.64
N GLN A 705 -13.48 2.03 -3.45
CA GLN A 705 -12.50 2.20 -4.53
C GLN A 705 -11.77 0.87 -4.71
N VAL A 706 -11.89 0.27 -5.89
CA VAL A 706 -11.14 -0.92 -6.26
C VAL A 706 -10.15 -0.58 -7.36
N THR A 707 -8.95 -1.15 -7.27
CA THR A 707 -7.95 -1.02 -8.33
C THR A 707 -8.26 -2.03 -9.42
N VAL A 708 -8.42 -1.58 -10.66
CA VAL A 708 -8.69 -2.44 -11.81
C VAL A 708 -7.70 -2.17 -12.96
N PRO A 709 -7.37 -3.19 -13.77
CA PRO A 709 -6.56 -3.00 -14.96
C PRO A 709 -7.34 -2.28 -16.06
N VAL A 710 -6.71 -1.28 -16.67
CA VAL A 710 -7.27 -0.51 -17.80
C VAL A 710 -6.66 -0.95 -19.12
N ARG A 711 -5.33 -1.13 -19.14
CA ARG A 711 -4.54 -1.35 -20.35
C ARG A 711 -3.34 -2.25 -20.04
N ALA A 712 -2.94 -3.08 -20.99
CA ALA A 712 -1.73 -3.89 -20.92
C ALA A 712 -0.77 -3.44 -22.04
N ASP A 713 0.44 -3.00 -21.71
CA ASP A 713 1.41 -2.52 -22.69
C ASP A 713 2.62 -3.47 -22.74
N LEU A 714 3.16 -3.75 -23.93
CA LEU A 714 4.38 -4.52 -24.11
C LEU A 714 5.59 -3.59 -24.00
N TYR A 715 6.50 -3.88 -23.07
CA TYR A 715 7.73 -3.12 -22.84
C TYR A 715 8.96 -3.96 -23.07
N LEU A 716 10.04 -3.31 -23.54
CA LEU A 716 11.39 -3.84 -23.52
C LEU A 716 12.24 -2.99 -22.56
N LEU A 717 12.80 -3.65 -21.57
CA LEU A 717 13.75 -3.12 -20.63
C LEU A 717 15.15 -3.57 -21.04
N ALA A 718 16.07 -2.62 -21.11
CA ALA A 718 17.50 -2.88 -21.19
C ALA A 718 18.13 -2.47 -19.87
N HIS A 719 19.01 -3.30 -19.33
CA HIS A 719 19.76 -3.03 -18.10
C HIS A 719 21.24 -3.18 -18.40
N ARG A 720 21.99 -2.09 -18.36
CA ARG A 720 23.43 -2.01 -18.63
C ARG A 720 24.17 -1.72 -17.32
N PRO A 721 24.37 -2.74 -16.48
CA PRO A 721 24.90 -2.51 -15.15
C PRO A 721 26.34 -2.02 -15.27
N LYS A 722 26.66 -0.90 -14.63
CA LYS A 722 28.02 -0.39 -14.37
C LYS A 722 28.14 -0.08 -12.87
N PRO A 723 29.34 -0.05 -12.27
CA PRO A 723 29.52 0.48 -10.93
C PRO A 723 29.12 1.97 -10.84
N ASP A 724 28.79 2.43 -9.64
CA ASP A 724 28.55 3.85 -9.30
C ASP A 724 29.10 4.09 -7.90
N LEU A 725 30.42 4.21 -7.83
CA LEU A 725 31.15 4.62 -6.64
C LEU A 725 30.74 6.03 -6.30
N THR A 726 30.66 6.36 -5.03
CA THR A 726 30.28 7.70 -4.58
C THR A 726 30.78 7.91 -3.18
N ILE A 727 31.11 9.17 -2.87
CA ILE A 727 31.41 9.63 -1.52
C ILE A 727 30.46 10.80 -1.24
N ARG A 728 29.64 10.70 -0.20
CA ARG A 728 28.85 11.84 0.29
C ARG A 728 29.65 12.66 1.29
N GLU A 729 29.24 13.89 1.54
CA GLU A 729 29.90 14.75 2.54
C GLU A 729 29.96 14.08 3.92
N ASP A 730 28.85 13.46 4.35
CA ASP A 730 28.79 12.73 5.63
C ASP A 730 29.58 11.40 5.64
N ASP A 731 30.03 10.92 4.47
CA ASP A 731 30.84 9.70 4.35
C ASP A 731 32.34 9.99 4.58
N LEU A 732 32.77 11.25 4.61
CA LEU A 732 34.13 11.69 4.93
C LEU A 732 34.21 12.08 6.41
N ILE A 733 34.84 11.23 7.23
CA ILE A 733 34.90 11.35 8.69
C ILE A 733 36.36 11.50 9.13
N LEU A 734 36.61 12.40 10.07
CA LEU A 734 37.92 12.64 10.64
C LEU A 734 37.93 12.38 12.15
N GLU A 735 39.03 11.81 12.65
CA GLU A 735 39.24 11.57 14.07
C GLU A 735 40.63 12.11 14.50
N PRO A 736 40.67 13.17 15.33
CA PRO A 736 39.53 13.99 15.78
C PRO A 736 38.89 14.78 14.62
N SER A 737 37.65 15.26 14.80
CA SER A 737 36.85 15.94 13.77
C SER A 737 37.43 17.28 13.32
N ASN A 738 37.96 18.08 14.25
CA ASN A 738 38.60 19.37 13.97
C ASN A 738 40.05 19.40 14.48
N PRO A 739 40.98 18.67 13.83
CA PRO A 739 42.38 18.61 14.25
C PRO A 739 43.05 19.98 14.07
N GLY A 740 43.92 20.34 15.02
CA GLY A 740 44.70 21.57 14.92
C GLY A 740 45.97 21.46 14.06
N PRO A 741 46.59 22.59 13.71
CA PRO A 741 47.89 22.62 13.03
C PRO A 741 48.94 21.78 13.79
N GLY A 742 49.62 20.86 13.07
CA GLY A 742 50.61 19.95 13.63
C GLY A 742 50.04 18.70 14.32
N GLN A 743 48.71 18.56 14.43
CA GLN A 743 48.07 17.38 15.02
C GLN A 743 47.95 16.24 14.01
N GLN A 744 48.05 15.00 14.51
CA GLN A 744 47.74 13.82 13.71
C GLN A 744 46.22 13.62 13.64
N VAL A 745 45.71 13.32 12.45
CA VAL A 745 44.31 13.00 12.18
C VAL A 745 44.21 11.72 11.35
N THR A 746 43.21 10.91 11.68
CA THR A 746 42.80 9.77 10.86
C THR A 746 41.67 10.24 9.94
N ILE A 747 41.88 10.14 8.63
CA ILE A 747 40.88 10.47 7.60
C ILE A 747 40.25 9.17 7.13
N ARG A 748 38.93 9.04 7.22
CA ARG A 748 38.15 7.90 6.77
C ARG A 748 37.16 8.36 5.70
N ALA A 749 37.18 7.73 4.53
CA ALA A 749 36.16 7.93 3.50
C ALA A 749 35.40 6.63 3.28
N ARG A 750 34.06 6.68 3.37
CA ARG A 750 33.18 5.60 2.98
C ARG A 750 32.79 5.77 1.51
N VAL A 751 33.23 4.82 0.68
CA VAL A 751 32.89 4.75 -0.74
C VAL A 751 31.72 3.80 -0.90
N SER A 752 30.56 4.29 -1.30
CA SER A 752 29.40 3.45 -1.60
C SER A 752 29.38 3.11 -3.08
N ASN A 753 29.01 1.89 -3.47
CA ASN A 753 28.69 1.52 -4.84
C ASN A 753 27.17 1.39 -4.97
N ARG A 754 26.50 2.27 -5.71
CA ARG A 754 25.02 2.34 -5.74
C ARG A 754 24.36 1.41 -6.75
N ARG A 755 25.12 0.70 -7.58
CA ARG A 755 24.62 -0.07 -8.73
C ARG A 755 24.97 -1.55 -8.65
N ALA A 756 24.49 -2.34 -9.62
CA ALA A 756 24.55 -3.80 -9.58
C ALA A 756 25.96 -4.38 -9.81
N LEU A 757 26.84 -3.72 -10.59
CA LEU A 757 28.19 -4.26 -10.79
C LEU A 757 29.14 -3.87 -9.67
N GLY A 758 29.88 -4.87 -9.17
CA GLY A 758 30.97 -4.64 -8.23
C GLY A 758 32.18 -4.00 -8.89
N ALA A 759 32.98 -3.29 -8.09
CA ALA A 759 34.23 -2.67 -8.51
C ALA A 759 35.43 -3.28 -7.76
N ARG A 760 36.51 -3.56 -8.47
CA ARG A 760 37.80 -4.02 -7.91
C ARG A 760 38.83 -2.90 -7.97
N ASN A 761 39.81 -2.96 -7.08
CA ASN A 761 40.94 -2.04 -7.01
C ASN A 761 40.51 -0.57 -6.88
N VAL A 762 39.44 -0.31 -6.14
CA VAL A 762 38.92 1.03 -5.90
C VAL A 762 39.92 1.83 -5.08
N GLN A 763 40.54 2.85 -5.69
CA GLN A 763 41.49 3.75 -5.04
C GLN A 763 40.77 5.02 -4.59
N VAL A 764 41.14 5.53 -3.41
CA VAL A 764 40.71 6.85 -2.92
C VAL A 764 41.96 7.67 -2.69
N ARG A 765 42.03 8.86 -3.28
CA ARG A 765 43.09 9.83 -3.02
C ARG A 765 42.54 11.00 -2.20
N PHE A 766 43.25 11.29 -1.13
CA PHE A 766 42.97 12.45 -0.28
C PHE A 766 43.85 13.63 -0.72
N TYR A 767 43.30 14.83 -0.68
CA TYR A 767 43.96 16.09 -1.04
C TYR A 767 43.77 17.15 0.05
N ASP A 768 44.75 18.03 0.19
CA ASP A 768 44.66 19.29 0.92
C ASP A 768 44.42 20.42 -0.09
N GLY A 769 43.18 20.91 -0.15
CA GLY A 769 42.66 21.82 -1.19
C GLY A 769 41.99 21.12 -2.38
N ASP A 770 41.20 21.86 -3.15
CA ASP A 770 40.42 21.34 -4.28
C ASP A 770 41.36 20.75 -5.37
N PRO A 771 41.24 19.44 -5.69
CA PRO A 771 42.07 18.79 -6.70
C PRO A 771 41.95 19.44 -8.08
N ASN A 772 40.78 19.99 -8.43
CA ASN A 772 40.55 20.67 -9.72
C ASN A 772 41.20 22.08 -9.77
N ALA A 773 41.54 22.64 -8.60
CA ALA A 773 42.22 23.93 -8.46
C ALA A 773 43.70 23.80 -8.07
N GLY A 774 44.28 22.60 -8.18
CA GLY A 774 45.69 22.35 -7.86
C GLY A 774 45.97 21.98 -6.40
N GLY A 775 45.00 21.39 -5.70
CA GLY A 775 45.14 20.82 -4.36
C GLY A 775 46.31 19.83 -4.26
N ILE A 776 46.91 19.76 -3.07
CA ILE A 776 48.12 18.95 -2.83
C ILE A 776 47.70 17.53 -2.43
N PRO A 777 48.18 16.48 -3.13
CA PRO A 777 47.84 15.10 -2.75
C PRO A 777 48.46 14.73 -1.40
N ILE A 778 47.63 14.26 -0.49
CA ILE A 778 48.03 13.76 0.83
C ILE A 778 48.50 12.31 0.71
N GLY A 779 47.72 11.47 0.02
CA GLY A 779 48.03 10.05 -0.17
C GLY A 779 46.89 9.31 -0.87
N THR A 780 47.17 8.09 -1.31
CA THR A 780 46.19 7.21 -1.98
C THR A 780 46.10 5.88 -1.26
N VAL A 781 44.88 5.42 -0.99
CA VAL A 781 44.58 4.19 -0.26
C VAL A 781 43.53 3.40 -1.02
N ARG A 782 43.62 2.07 -0.99
CA ARG A 782 42.59 1.19 -1.55
C ARG A 782 41.43 1.05 -0.56
N ALA A 783 40.20 1.23 -1.04
CA ALA A 783 39.01 0.97 -0.24
C ALA A 783 38.85 -0.53 0.06
N THR A 784 38.39 -0.88 1.26
CA THR A 784 38.18 -2.27 1.69
C THR A 784 36.76 -2.48 2.22
N PRO A 785 36.11 -3.62 1.96
CA PRO A 785 36.61 -4.83 1.28
C PRO A 785 36.85 -4.64 -0.23
N ASP A 786 37.65 -5.52 -0.82
CA ASP A 786 37.82 -5.62 -2.27
C ASP A 786 37.39 -7.00 -2.76
N PRO A 787 36.43 -7.08 -3.70
CA PRO A 787 35.72 -5.99 -4.39
C PRO A 787 34.79 -5.18 -3.47
N ILE A 788 34.44 -3.95 -3.86
CA ILE A 788 33.20 -3.32 -3.39
C ILE A 788 32.08 -3.88 -4.25
N VAL A 789 31.35 -4.86 -3.72
CA VAL A 789 30.21 -5.47 -4.42
C VAL A 789 29.13 -4.42 -4.71
N GLY A 790 28.36 -4.65 -5.78
CA GLY A 790 27.29 -3.74 -6.17
C GLY A 790 26.25 -3.55 -5.06
N GLY A 791 25.81 -2.31 -4.83
CA GLY A 791 24.90 -1.93 -3.75
C GLY A 791 25.50 -1.95 -2.34
N SER A 792 26.82 -2.05 -2.18
CA SER A 792 27.52 -2.08 -0.89
C SER A 792 28.46 -0.88 -0.72
N PHE A 793 29.36 -0.92 0.26
CA PHE A 793 30.37 0.11 0.46
C PHE A 793 31.71 -0.48 0.93
N GLY A 794 32.78 0.27 0.65
CA GLY A 794 34.10 0.05 1.22
C GLY A 794 34.58 1.29 1.96
N THR A 795 35.59 1.13 2.80
CA THR A 795 36.20 2.23 3.57
C THR A 795 37.68 2.36 3.19
N ALA A 796 38.10 3.59 2.91
CA ALA A 796 39.50 3.98 2.76
C ALA A 796 39.93 4.81 3.98
N GLU A 797 41.10 4.50 4.54
CA GLU A 797 41.60 5.11 5.77
C GLU A 797 43.07 5.54 5.61
N LEU A 798 43.38 6.79 5.95
CA LEU A 798 44.71 7.36 5.88
C LEU A 798 45.02 8.20 7.12
N ASN A 799 46.20 8.04 7.69
CA ASN A 799 46.71 8.91 8.74
C ASN A 799 47.49 10.07 8.11
N TRP A 800 47.19 11.29 8.53
CA TRP A 800 47.86 12.51 8.07
C TRP A 800 48.16 13.45 9.24
N THR A 801 49.11 14.35 9.06
CA THR A 801 49.43 15.40 10.04
C THR A 801 49.14 16.75 9.42
N VAL A 802 48.27 17.52 10.05
CA VAL A 802 47.87 18.85 9.58
C VAL A 802 49.12 19.74 9.51
N PRO A 803 49.36 20.48 8.42
CA PRO A 803 50.48 21.40 8.31
C PRO A 803 50.50 22.39 9.49
N PRO A 804 51.66 22.65 10.12
CA PRO A 804 51.77 23.59 11.23
C PRO A 804 51.83 25.04 10.73
N ASP A 805 51.00 25.41 9.74
CA ASP A 805 51.00 26.73 9.11
C ASP A 805 49.97 27.70 9.71
N GLY A 806 49.14 27.22 10.63
CA GLY A 806 48.20 28.03 11.41
C GLY A 806 46.94 28.46 10.63
N ARG A 807 46.65 27.83 9.49
CA ARG A 807 45.49 28.16 8.65
C ARG A 807 44.43 27.05 8.70
N SER A 808 43.23 27.37 8.25
CA SER A 808 42.21 26.36 7.98
C SER A 808 42.52 25.63 6.67
N HIS A 809 42.11 24.37 6.59
CA HIS A 809 42.27 23.52 5.41
C HIS A 809 40.92 22.94 5.01
N VAL A 810 40.77 22.61 3.72
CA VAL A 810 39.62 21.83 3.23
C VAL A 810 40.19 20.57 2.61
N LEU A 811 39.89 19.42 3.23
CA LEU A 811 40.34 18.14 2.72
C LEU A 811 39.35 17.63 1.69
N TYR A 812 39.84 17.05 0.61
CA TYR A 812 39.00 16.40 -0.40
C TYR A 812 39.33 14.92 -0.45
N ALA A 813 38.30 14.08 -0.60
CA ALA A 813 38.45 12.67 -0.93
C ALA A 813 37.88 12.44 -2.33
N VAL A 814 38.69 11.86 -3.22
CA VAL A 814 38.29 11.51 -4.59
C VAL A 814 38.45 10.00 -4.76
N VAL A 815 37.34 9.32 -5.07
CA VAL A 815 37.38 7.90 -5.48
C VAL A 815 37.71 7.79 -6.97
N ASP A 816 38.44 6.73 -7.33
CA ASP A 816 39.00 6.46 -8.65
C ASP A 816 39.60 7.71 -9.34
N PRO A 817 40.60 8.36 -8.71
CA PRO A 817 41.14 9.63 -9.21
C PRO A 817 41.87 9.49 -10.56
N GLU A 818 42.20 8.28 -11.00
CA GLU A 818 42.75 8.01 -12.33
C GLU A 818 41.67 7.74 -13.39
N ASN A 819 40.39 7.66 -13.00
CA ASN A 819 39.25 7.31 -13.86
C ASN A 819 39.52 6.02 -14.66
N THR A 820 39.85 4.95 -13.92
CA THR A 820 40.19 3.62 -14.47
C THR A 820 39.02 2.65 -14.44
N ILE A 821 38.01 2.92 -13.63
CA ILE A 821 36.78 2.17 -13.47
C ILE A 821 35.71 2.97 -14.18
N ALA A 822 35.10 2.41 -15.23
CA ALA A 822 34.02 3.10 -15.93
C ALA A 822 32.73 3.05 -15.11
N GLU A 823 32.20 4.22 -14.73
CA GLU A 823 31.04 4.34 -13.84
C GLU A 823 29.80 4.85 -14.56
N THR A 824 28.63 4.79 -13.90
CA THR A 824 27.42 5.45 -14.43
C THR A 824 27.44 6.97 -14.26
N ASP A 825 28.04 7.46 -13.18
CA ASP A 825 28.07 8.88 -12.83
C ASP A 825 29.40 9.28 -12.19
N GLU A 826 30.33 9.75 -13.02
CA GLU A 826 31.64 10.24 -12.59
C GLU A 826 31.61 11.51 -11.73
N THR A 827 30.44 12.18 -11.62
CA THR A 827 30.34 13.50 -10.97
C THR A 827 30.13 13.42 -9.46
N ASN A 828 29.81 12.24 -8.93
CA ASN A 828 29.46 12.02 -7.53
C ASN A 828 30.61 11.37 -6.71
N ASN A 829 31.82 11.39 -7.28
CA ASN A 829 33.04 10.73 -6.80
C ASN A 829 33.90 11.57 -5.84
N MET A 830 33.40 12.71 -5.37
CA MET A 830 34.16 13.66 -4.56
C MET A 830 33.37 14.21 -3.39
N ALA A 831 33.99 14.25 -2.21
CA ALA A 831 33.50 14.91 -1.00
C ALA A 831 34.60 15.78 -0.38
N SER A 832 34.20 16.74 0.47
CA SER A 832 35.09 17.71 1.10
C SER A 832 34.78 17.92 2.59
N TYR A 833 35.81 18.15 3.40
CA TYR A 833 35.66 18.37 4.84
C TYR A 833 36.59 19.47 5.34
N PRO A 834 36.07 20.57 5.91
CA PRO A 834 36.89 21.64 6.45
C PRO A 834 37.46 21.26 7.83
N ILE A 835 38.73 21.62 8.07
CA ILE A 835 39.44 21.37 9.33
C ILE A 835 40.25 22.58 9.77
N ALA A 836 40.75 22.52 11.00
CA ALA A 836 41.42 23.63 11.66
C ALA A 836 40.55 24.89 11.54
N LEU A 837 39.26 24.72 11.89
CA LEU A 837 38.29 25.81 11.99
C LEU A 837 38.42 26.50 13.35
N LEU A 838 38.18 27.81 13.35
CA LEU A 838 38.09 28.61 14.56
C LEU A 838 36.81 28.27 15.33
N ASP A 839 36.79 28.51 16.64
CA ASP A 839 35.56 28.51 17.43
C ASP A 839 35.65 29.65 18.46
N LEU A 840 34.63 30.50 18.56
CA LEU A 840 34.51 31.61 19.49
C LEU A 840 33.26 31.42 20.36
N VAL A 841 33.50 31.15 21.64
CA VAL A 841 32.43 30.95 22.61
C VAL A 841 32.18 32.24 23.40
N ALA A 842 30.92 32.66 23.47
CA ALA A 842 30.50 33.77 24.30
C ALA A 842 30.54 33.38 25.80
N VAL A 843 31.26 34.16 26.62
CA VAL A 843 31.24 33.99 28.08
C VAL A 843 30.14 34.87 28.67
N ALA A 844 29.14 34.23 29.30
CA ALA A 844 27.94 34.89 29.79
C ALA A 844 28.24 36.11 30.69
N PRO A 845 27.49 37.22 30.53
CA PRO A 845 27.67 38.40 31.37
C PRO A 845 27.29 38.13 32.82
N ALA A 846 28.07 38.67 33.76
CA ALA A 846 27.80 38.55 35.19
C ALA A 846 28.01 39.89 35.87
N VAL A 847 27.21 40.15 36.91
CA VAL A 847 27.47 41.29 37.80
C VAL A 847 28.73 41.02 38.60
N GLU A 848 29.74 41.85 38.40
CA GLU A 848 30.96 41.84 39.21
C GLU A 848 30.76 42.64 40.50
N GLN A 849 30.17 43.84 40.37
CA GLN A 849 29.93 44.73 41.50
C GLN A 849 28.77 45.69 41.20
N TYR A 850 27.92 45.93 42.20
CA TYR A 850 26.99 47.05 42.19
C TYR A 850 27.64 48.24 42.95
N LEU A 851 27.57 49.46 42.40
CA LEU A 851 28.26 50.65 42.92
C LEU A 851 27.30 51.61 43.67
N PRO A 852 27.80 52.36 44.69
CA PRO A 852 26.97 53.25 45.51
C PRO A 852 26.22 54.36 44.77
N ASP A 853 26.76 54.81 43.64
CA ASP A 853 26.17 55.84 42.80
C ASP A 853 25.08 55.31 41.85
N GLY A 854 24.76 54.01 41.92
CA GLY A 854 23.77 53.33 41.09
C GLY A 854 24.32 52.73 39.79
N GLN A 855 25.64 52.73 39.59
CA GLN A 855 26.25 51.98 38.48
C GLN A 855 26.40 50.48 38.79
N VAL A 856 26.53 49.66 37.75
CA VAL A 856 26.73 48.22 37.80
C VAL A 856 27.94 47.88 36.94
N VAL A 857 28.94 47.22 37.52
CA VAL A 857 30.09 46.69 36.79
C VAL A 857 29.76 45.26 36.36
N LEU A 858 29.78 45.04 35.06
CA LEU A 858 29.57 43.74 34.43
C LEU A 858 30.90 43.19 33.93
N ARG A 859 31.10 41.88 34.08
CA ARG A 859 32.19 41.12 33.46
C ARG A 859 31.64 40.09 32.49
N PHE A 860 32.30 39.91 31.36
CA PHE A 860 32.00 38.92 30.33
C PHE A 860 33.26 38.67 29.49
N GLY A 861 33.18 37.95 28.38
CA GLY A 861 34.33 37.75 27.51
C GLY A 861 34.06 36.88 26.31
N ILE A 862 35.11 36.67 25.54
CA ILE A 862 35.14 35.81 24.36
C ILE A 862 36.17 34.73 24.64
N GLN A 863 35.80 33.46 24.50
CA GLN A 863 36.71 32.32 24.65
C GLN A 863 36.98 31.70 23.29
N ASN A 864 38.20 31.26 23.03
CA ASN A 864 38.52 30.45 21.86
C ASN A 864 38.98 29.06 22.33
N PRO A 865 38.10 28.04 22.32
CA PRO A 865 38.48 26.68 22.67
C PRO A 865 39.23 25.95 21.53
N SER A 866 39.18 26.48 20.30
CA SER A 866 39.81 25.85 19.14
C SER A 866 41.35 25.94 19.17
N SER A 867 41.98 25.15 18.32
CA SER A 867 43.43 25.10 18.09
C SER A 867 43.94 26.17 17.11
N VAL A 868 43.05 27.01 16.60
CA VAL A 868 43.36 28.08 15.64
C VAL A 868 43.47 29.40 16.38
N SER A 869 44.52 30.18 16.11
CA SER A 869 44.69 31.52 16.68
C SER A 869 44.40 32.57 15.60
N PRO A 870 43.22 33.19 15.61
CA PRO A 870 42.85 34.20 14.62
C PRO A 870 43.60 35.51 14.88
N SER A 871 43.90 36.25 13.81
CA SER A 871 44.43 37.62 13.92
C SER A 871 43.32 38.64 13.70
N GLY A 872 43.25 39.65 14.57
CA GLY A 872 42.31 40.77 14.42
C GLY A 872 41.51 41.03 15.68
N GLU A 873 40.40 41.75 15.51
CA GLU A 873 39.46 42.05 16.58
C GLU A 873 38.12 41.36 16.29
N VAL A 874 37.53 40.76 17.32
CA VAL A 874 36.19 40.17 17.31
C VAL A 874 35.21 41.20 17.84
N ARG A 875 34.13 41.44 17.10
CA ARG A 875 33.06 42.34 17.53
C ARG A 875 32.17 41.66 18.55
N TRP A 876 31.60 42.46 19.43
CA TRP A 876 30.67 41.96 20.44
C TRP A 876 29.60 43.00 20.76
N GLU A 877 28.43 42.52 21.12
CA GLU A 877 27.28 43.33 21.50
C GLU A 877 26.67 42.80 22.81
N LEU A 878 26.43 43.70 23.76
CA LEU A 878 25.69 43.39 24.98
C LEU A 878 24.27 43.94 24.86
N ARG A 879 23.26 43.06 24.88
CA ARG A 879 21.85 43.37 24.64
C ARG A 879 20.97 43.06 25.85
N LEU A 880 19.86 43.78 25.96
CA LEU A 880 18.91 43.69 27.08
C LEU A 880 17.68 42.85 26.72
N ASN A 881 17.32 41.92 27.60
CA ASN A 881 16.14 41.02 27.63
C ASN A 881 15.99 40.01 26.50
N SER A 882 16.55 40.24 25.31
CA SER A 882 16.51 39.34 24.16
C SER A 882 17.77 39.48 23.31
N VAL A 883 18.06 38.47 22.48
CA VAL A 883 19.10 38.53 21.44
C VAL A 883 18.86 39.65 20.43
N ASP A 884 17.60 40.00 20.17
CA ASP A 884 17.21 41.13 19.31
C ASP A 884 16.88 42.40 20.13
N GLY A 885 17.18 42.38 21.43
CA GLY A 885 16.88 43.48 22.34
C GLY A 885 17.74 44.72 22.11
N ALA A 886 17.47 45.77 22.89
CA ALA A 886 18.22 47.02 22.83
C ALA A 886 19.70 46.79 23.19
N ILE A 887 20.60 47.30 22.36
CA ILE A 887 22.05 47.27 22.61
C ILE A 887 22.36 48.23 23.77
N LEU A 888 22.88 47.67 24.87
CA LEU A 888 23.37 48.44 26.02
C LEU A 888 24.75 49.03 25.73
N THR A 889 25.61 48.24 25.09
CA THR A 889 26.95 48.63 24.65
C THR A 889 27.44 47.64 23.59
N GLN A 890 28.43 48.05 22.81
CA GLN A 890 29.08 47.23 21.79
C GLN A 890 30.54 47.64 21.67
N GLY A 891 31.38 46.75 21.16
CA GLY A 891 32.80 47.03 20.97
C GLY A 891 33.48 45.97 20.12
N ALA A 892 34.80 46.07 20.09
CA ALA A 892 35.67 45.05 19.53
C ALA A 892 36.74 44.70 20.57
N ALA A 893 37.17 43.44 20.58
CA ALA A 893 38.20 42.93 21.47
C ALA A 893 39.23 42.15 20.65
N PRO A 894 40.52 42.13 21.04
CA PRO A 894 41.49 41.26 20.40
C PRO A 894 40.98 39.81 20.43
N ALA A 895 41.03 39.16 19.28
CA ALA A 895 40.60 37.78 19.15
C ALA A 895 41.46 36.90 20.08
N PRO A 896 40.85 36.06 20.95
CA PRO A 896 41.61 35.26 21.89
C PRO A 896 42.44 34.20 21.16
N GLY A 897 43.69 34.02 21.60
CA GLY A 897 44.53 32.91 21.15
C GLY A 897 43.99 31.56 21.60
N THR A 898 44.59 30.48 21.08
CA THR A 898 44.21 29.09 21.38
C THR A 898 44.05 28.82 22.88
N GLY A 899 42.86 28.35 23.28
CA GLY A 899 42.51 28.03 24.66
C GLY A 899 42.42 29.24 25.61
N GLN A 900 42.50 30.47 25.10
CA GLN A 900 42.46 31.68 25.91
C GLN A 900 41.05 32.30 25.97
N THR A 901 40.87 33.19 26.94
CA THR A 901 39.70 34.06 27.05
C THR A 901 40.15 35.51 26.99
N SER A 902 39.45 36.33 26.21
CA SER A 902 39.58 37.79 26.17
C SER A 902 38.52 38.37 27.12
N PRO A 903 38.90 38.76 28.36
CA PRO A 903 37.94 39.27 29.33
C PRO A 903 37.54 40.71 29.00
N LEU A 904 36.27 41.02 29.24
CA LEU A 904 35.66 42.32 28.98
C LEU A 904 34.93 42.81 30.22
N THR A 905 35.01 44.11 30.47
CA THR A 905 34.31 44.76 31.58
C THR A 905 33.55 45.99 31.09
N PHE A 906 32.36 46.20 31.64
CA PHE A 906 31.49 47.32 31.29
C PHE A 906 30.84 47.91 32.54
N THR A 907 31.07 49.20 32.78
CA THR A 907 30.39 49.94 33.85
C THR A 907 29.14 50.60 33.28
N TRP A 908 27.98 50.06 33.66
CA TRP A 908 26.67 50.47 33.19
C TRP A 908 25.96 51.33 34.24
N ARG A 909 25.26 52.38 33.82
CA ARG A 909 24.31 53.10 34.70
C ARG A 909 22.88 52.77 34.22
N PRO A 910 22.19 51.79 34.83
CA PRO A 910 20.87 51.38 34.39
C PRO A 910 19.88 52.54 34.45
N ASN A 911 19.20 52.80 33.34
CA ASN A 911 18.01 53.65 33.30
C ASN A 911 16.77 52.75 33.14
N LEU A 912 16.61 51.84 34.09
CA LEU A 912 15.58 50.82 34.13
C LEU A 912 14.87 50.86 35.48
N ASP A 913 13.64 50.35 35.50
CA ASP A 913 12.89 50.17 36.74
C ASP A 913 13.50 49.06 37.61
N VAL A 914 13.10 49.01 38.88
CA VAL A 914 13.48 47.95 39.80
C VAL A 914 12.89 46.63 39.32
N GLY A 915 13.74 45.64 39.06
CA GLY A 915 13.30 44.37 38.45
C GLY A 915 14.45 43.40 38.14
N ARG A 916 14.08 42.25 37.55
CA ARG A 916 15.02 41.26 37.00
C ARG A 916 15.10 41.44 35.48
N TYR A 917 16.30 41.35 34.94
CA TYR A 917 16.59 41.56 33.52
C TYR A 917 17.55 40.49 33.03
N THR A 918 17.41 40.05 31.79
CA THR A 918 18.37 39.12 31.18
C THR A 918 19.32 39.90 30.28
N LEU A 919 20.62 39.68 30.42
CA LEU A 919 21.63 40.22 29.53
C LEU A 919 22.06 39.15 28.54
N TYR A 920 22.16 39.50 27.26
CA TYR A 920 22.68 38.66 26.20
C TYR A 920 23.99 39.23 25.66
N LEU A 921 25.04 38.44 25.64
CA LEU A 921 26.27 38.72 24.91
C LEU A 921 26.20 38.00 23.57
N LEU A 922 26.38 38.76 22.48
CA LEU A 922 26.60 38.23 21.14
C LEU A 922 28.05 38.52 20.77
N VAL A 923 28.75 37.50 20.30
CA VAL A 923 30.12 37.52 19.79
C VAL A 923 30.05 37.33 18.28
N ASP A 924 30.94 38.02 17.56
CA ASP A 924 30.99 38.05 16.09
C ASP A 924 29.61 38.23 15.41
N PRO A 925 28.81 39.24 15.79
CA PRO A 925 27.47 39.42 15.23
C PRO A 925 27.45 39.72 13.72
N ASP A 926 28.61 40.09 13.14
CA ASP A 926 28.81 40.27 11.70
C ASP A 926 29.29 39.00 10.97
N ASN A 927 29.41 37.86 11.67
CA ASN A 927 29.82 36.56 11.14
C ASN A 927 31.12 36.65 10.31
N ARG A 928 32.08 37.43 10.82
CA ARG A 928 33.32 37.74 10.13
C ARG A 928 34.26 36.54 10.07
N PHE A 929 34.25 35.70 11.10
CA PHE A 929 35.05 34.48 11.16
C PHE A 929 34.19 33.29 10.74
N ALA A 930 34.83 32.31 10.07
CA ALA A 930 34.18 31.04 9.80
C ALA A 930 34.47 30.10 10.96
N GLU A 931 33.42 29.66 11.64
CA GLU A 931 33.53 28.95 12.92
C GLU A 931 33.01 27.52 12.86
N GLU A 932 33.44 26.68 13.79
CA GLU A 932 32.96 25.31 13.97
C GLU A 932 31.51 25.29 14.47
N ASP A 933 31.16 26.17 15.42
CA ASP A 933 29.80 26.27 15.97
C ASP A 933 29.34 27.72 16.18
N GLU A 934 28.73 28.29 15.15
CA GLU A 934 28.13 29.64 15.18
C GLU A 934 27.02 29.80 16.25
N ALA A 935 26.48 28.71 16.80
CA ALA A 935 25.42 28.80 17.80
C ALA A 935 25.93 29.12 19.20
N ASN A 936 27.23 28.92 19.47
CA ASN A 936 27.87 29.16 20.76
C ASN A 936 28.43 30.60 20.91
N ASN A 937 28.32 31.41 19.84
CA ASN A 937 28.57 32.84 19.79
C ASN A 937 27.59 33.70 20.62
N ARG A 938 26.68 33.07 21.38
CA ARG A 938 25.69 33.75 22.23
C ARG A 938 25.66 33.14 23.63
N ALA A 939 25.63 34.01 24.62
CA ALA A 939 25.47 33.61 26.02
C ALA A 939 24.60 34.61 26.78
N SER A 940 23.87 34.13 27.78
CA SER A 940 22.97 34.99 28.55
C SER A 940 23.01 34.71 30.03
N ASN A 941 22.68 35.73 30.83
CA ASN A 941 22.53 35.58 32.27
C ASN A 941 21.49 36.56 32.81
N GLU A 942 20.81 36.18 33.89
CA GLU A 942 19.88 37.07 34.58
C GLU A 942 20.63 37.93 35.62
N ILE A 943 20.27 39.20 35.68
CA ILE A 943 20.71 40.17 36.69
C ILE A 943 19.51 40.71 37.47
N ALA A 944 19.74 41.11 38.72
CA ALA A 944 18.70 41.62 39.60
C ALA A 944 18.99 43.06 40.03
N LEU A 945 18.24 44.03 39.49
CA LEU A 945 18.26 45.43 39.94
C LEU A 945 17.28 45.61 41.11
N LEU A 946 17.50 44.85 42.19
CA LEU A 946 16.64 44.79 43.38
C LEU A 946 17.40 45.28 44.63
N ALA A 947 16.67 45.50 45.73
CA ALA A 947 17.29 45.66 47.04
C ALA A 947 17.89 44.32 47.49
N ASP A 948 18.78 44.33 48.48
CA ASP A 948 19.32 43.10 49.07
C ASP A 948 19.59 43.40 50.55
N LEU A 949 18.68 42.98 51.42
CA LEU A 949 18.67 43.39 52.83
C LEU A 949 19.36 42.33 53.67
N VAL A 950 20.46 42.70 54.28
CA VAL A 950 21.25 41.82 55.15
C VAL A 950 21.21 42.35 56.58
N VAL A 951 21.06 41.46 57.56
CA VAL A 951 21.35 41.79 58.96
C VAL A 951 22.86 41.73 59.13
N ASN A 952 23.51 42.83 59.50
CA ASN A 952 24.97 42.85 59.66
C ASN A 952 25.32 42.22 61.03
N PRO A 953 25.95 41.03 61.08
CA PRO A 953 26.24 40.34 62.34
C PRO A 953 27.33 41.02 63.16
N ALA A 954 28.25 41.76 62.52
CA ALA A 954 29.36 42.42 63.22
C ALA A 954 28.92 43.69 63.96
N LEU A 955 27.80 44.29 63.54
CA LEU A 955 27.24 45.51 64.11
C LEU A 955 25.91 45.27 64.83
N THR A 956 25.52 44.00 64.98
CA THR A 956 24.31 43.60 65.68
C THR A 956 24.69 42.90 66.98
N ASP A 957 24.38 43.51 68.12
CA ASP A 957 24.72 42.99 69.44
C ASP A 957 23.53 43.02 70.41
N ALA A 958 23.61 42.19 71.44
CA ALA A 958 22.58 42.08 72.47
C ALA A 958 23.21 41.86 73.84
N THR A 959 22.72 42.58 74.84
CA THR A 959 23.13 42.46 76.25
C THR A 959 21.94 42.07 77.11
N ARG A 960 22.09 41.04 77.94
CA ARG A 960 21.00 40.52 78.80
C ARG A 960 21.27 40.81 80.27
N VAL A 961 20.28 41.39 80.95
CA VAL A 961 20.25 41.54 82.41
C VAL A 961 18.96 40.94 82.95
N GLY A 962 19.06 39.75 83.56
CA GLY A 962 17.90 38.99 84.01
C GLY A 962 17.02 38.54 82.84
N MET A 963 15.77 39.00 82.81
CA MET A 963 14.82 38.73 81.71
C MET A 963 14.72 39.89 80.70
N GLN A 964 15.49 40.98 80.88
CA GLN A 964 15.56 42.10 79.94
C GLN A 964 16.75 41.94 79.00
N VAL A 965 16.54 42.18 77.71
CA VAL A 965 17.58 42.21 76.68
C VAL A 965 17.55 43.57 76.00
N ALA A 966 18.67 44.29 76.02
CA ALA A 966 18.90 45.46 75.17
C ALA A 966 19.64 44.98 73.91
N LEU A 967 19.01 45.13 72.75
CA LEU A 967 19.51 44.64 71.45
C LEU A 967 19.60 45.79 70.46
N ARG A 968 20.74 45.94 69.80
CA ARG A 968 20.93 46.84 68.67
C ARG A 968 21.01 46.01 67.39
N ALA A 969 19.99 46.06 66.56
CA ALA A 969 19.96 45.38 65.27
C ALA A 969 20.42 46.33 64.17
N THR A 970 21.52 46.02 63.48
CA THR A 970 21.98 46.79 62.32
C THR A 970 21.65 46.05 61.04
N VAL A 971 20.79 46.65 60.22
CA VAL A 971 20.46 46.15 58.87
C VAL A 971 21.17 46.99 57.81
N GLN A 972 21.59 46.35 56.74
CA GLN A 972 22.21 46.99 55.59
C GLN A 972 21.46 46.60 54.33
N ASN A 973 21.37 47.52 53.39
CA ASN A 973 20.93 47.21 52.04
C ASN A 973 22.17 47.14 51.14
N ILE A 974 22.60 45.95 50.75
CA ILE A 974 23.75 45.74 49.86
C ILE A 974 23.35 45.65 48.37
N GLY A 975 22.06 45.80 48.08
CA GLY A 975 21.49 45.72 46.75
C GLY A 975 21.49 47.06 46.01
N TRP A 976 21.03 47.02 44.76
CA TRP A 976 21.04 48.16 43.86
C TRP A 976 19.90 49.16 44.14
N ALA A 977 18.73 48.67 44.55
CA ALA A 977 17.54 49.51 44.78
C ALA A 977 17.42 49.97 46.23
N ASP A 978 16.86 51.17 46.44
CA ASP A 978 16.48 51.65 47.77
C ASP A 978 15.34 50.79 48.35
N ALA A 979 15.32 50.61 49.67
CA ALA A 979 14.28 49.88 50.37
C ALA A 979 13.52 50.79 51.34
N ARG A 980 12.19 50.75 51.29
CA ARG A 980 11.31 51.55 52.17
C ARG A 980 10.53 50.64 53.10
N ALA A 981 10.22 51.15 54.29
CA ALA A 981 9.48 50.40 55.31
C ALA A 981 10.09 49.02 55.59
N VAL A 982 11.42 48.96 55.75
CA VAL A 982 12.15 47.71 56.00
C VAL A 982 11.82 47.22 57.40
N ALA A 983 11.01 46.16 57.48
CA ALA A 983 10.64 45.53 58.74
C ALA A 983 11.82 44.71 59.29
N VAL A 984 12.11 44.87 60.59
CA VAL A 984 13.09 44.07 61.32
C VAL A 984 12.37 43.45 62.50
N GLN A 985 12.48 42.12 62.63
CA GLN A 985 11.85 41.36 63.72
C GLN A 985 12.91 40.63 64.53
N VAL A 986 12.69 40.56 65.85
CA VAL A 986 13.44 39.69 66.74
C VAL A 986 12.52 38.57 67.19
N LEU A 987 12.95 37.33 66.97
CA LEU A 987 12.17 36.11 67.19
C LEU A 987 12.80 35.25 68.28
N ASP A 988 11.98 34.46 68.98
CA ASP A 988 12.43 33.48 69.99
C ASP A 988 12.84 32.11 69.43
N ALA A 989 12.63 31.89 68.13
CA ALA A 989 13.02 30.72 67.37
C ALA A 989 13.28 31.13 65.90
N PRO A 990 13.77 30.22 65.03
CA PRO A 990 13.97 30.51 63.61
C PRO A 990 12.72 31.08 62.93
N PRO A 991 12.87 31.93 61.89
CA PRO A 991 11.75 32.48 61.13
C PRO A 991 10.80 31.37 60.64
N GLY A 992 9.50 31.60 60.86
CA GLY A 992 8.43 30.63 60.56
C GLY A 992 8.06 29.67 61.70
N MET A 993 8.87 29.58 62.76
CA MET A 993 8.59 28.73 63.94
C MET A 993 8.53 29.50 65.27
N GLY A 994 9.15 30.68 65.34
CA GLY A 994 9.20 31.52 66.53
C GLY A 994 8.12 32.59 66.61
N ASN A 995 7.80 33.04 67.82
CA ASN A 995 6.98 34.21 68.06
C ASN A 995 7.82 35.49 67.91
N VAL A 996 7.20 36.55 67.39
CA VAL A 996 7.80 37.89 67.32
C VAL A 996 7.86 38.48 68.73
N LEU A 997 9.07 38.65 69.26
CA LEU A 997 9.30 39.25 70.58
C LEU A 997 9.23 40.78 70.51
N VAL A 998 9.76 41.35 69.44
CA VAL A 998 9.66 42.78 69.12
C VAL A 998 9.82 42.95 67.61
N SER A 999 9.24 44.03 67.08
CA SER A 999 9.44 44.43 65.70
C SER A 999 9.70 45.93 65.61
N GLY A 1000 10.46 46.33 64.60
CA GLY A 1000 10.70 47.73 64.24
C GLY A 1000 10.68 47.89 62.73
N THR A 1001 10.68 49.13 62.28
CA THR A 1001 10.67 49.44 60.85
C THR A 1001 11.65 50.57 60.58
N VAL A 1002 12.58 50.35 59.64
CA VAL A 1002 13.41 51.41 59.08
C VAL A 1002 12.62 52.06 57.94
N ALA A 1003 12.25 53.34 58.12
CA ALA A 1003 11.39 54.05 57.18
C ALA A 1003 11.96 54.12 55.75
N ASN A 1004 13.26 54.39 55.64
CA ASN A 1004 13.99 54.42 54.38
C ASN A 1004 15.43 53.91 54.59
N LEU A 1005 15.81 52.89 53.85
CA LEU A 1005 17.15 52.32 53.83
C LEU A 1005 17.68 52.43 52.39
N PRO A 1006 18.47 53.49 52.09
CA PRO A 1006 19.00 53.69 50.74
C PRO A 1006 19.94 52.54 50.36
N ARG A 1007 20.21 52.37 49.06
CA ARG A 1007 21.24 51.43 48.56
C ARG A 1007 22.58 51.67 49.27
N TYR A 1008 23.24 50.60 49.69
CA TYR A 1008 24.46 50.59 50.53
C TYR A 1008 24.32 51.29 51.89
N GLY A 1009 23.11 51.70 52.25
CA GLY A 1009 22.81 52.30 53.54
C GLY A 1009 22.81 51.24 54.63
N SER A 1010 23.14 51.68 55.84
CA SER A 1010 22.96 50.92 57.07
C SER A 1010 22.06 51.69 58.02
N ALA A 1011 21.20 51.00 58.75
CA ALA A 1011 20.42 51.58 59.83
C ALA A 1011 20.41 50.64 61.03
N SER A 1012 20.46 51.21 62.23
CA SER A 1012 20.38 50.46 63.48
C SER A 1012 19.06 50.75 64.19
N LEU A 1013 18.46 49.70 64.77
CA LEU A 1013 17.28 49.78 65.61
C LEU A 1013 17.65 49.26 67.00
N ASP A 1014 17.40 50.09 68.03
CA ASP A 1014 17.61 49.72 69.42
C ASP A 1014 16.27 49.20 70.01
N PHE A 1015 16.31 47.99 70.57
CA PHE A 1015 15.17 47.31 71.14
C PHE A 1015 15.42 46.95 72.61
N ASN A 1016 14.42 47.19 73.46
CA ASN A 1016 14.40 46.68 74.83
C ASN A 1016 13.32 45.60 74.94
N ILE A 1017 13.75 44.35 75.13
CA ILE A 1017 12.91 43.16 75.04
C ILE A 1017 12.81 42.50 76.41
N THR A 1018 11.59 42.31 76.91
CA THR A 1018 11.34 41.44 78.06
C THR A 1018 11.11 40.01 77.56
N LEU A 1019 12.03 39.10 77.85
CA LEU A 1019 11.93 37.71 77.42
C LEU A 1019 10.77 37.01 78.16
N PRO A 1020 9.93 36.22 77.47
CA PRO A 1020 8.84 35.45 78.10
C PRO A 1020 9.36 34.27 78.93
N ARG A 1021 10.58 33.81 78.63
CA ARG A 1021 11.32 32.74 79.35
C ARG A 1021 12.81 32.94 79.13
N ARG A 1022 13.66 32.22 79.87
CA ARG A 1022 15.11 32.22 79.56
C ARG A 1022 15.35 31.55 78.21
N LEU A 1023 15.76 32.35 77.23
CA LEU A 1023 16.15 31.90 75.89
C LEU A 1023 17.68 31.97 75.75
N PRO A 1024 18.32 30.94 75.16
CA PRO A 1024 19.77 30.97 74.90
C PRO A 1024 20.12 31.73 73.62
N ARG A 1025 19.16 31.93 72.70
CA ARG A 1025 19.37 32.53 71.38
C ARG A 1025 18.20 33.41 70.97
N LEU A 1026 18.48 34.39 70.11
CA LEU A 1026 17.51 35.22 69.41
C LEU A 1026 17.82 35.22 67.91
N TRP A 1027 16.80 35.30 67.07
CA TRP A 1027 16.94 35.47 65.63
C TRP A 1027 16.55 36.89 65.27
N VAL A 1028 17.44 37.63 64.63
CA VAL A 1028 17.16 38.95 64.05
C VAL A 1028 16.96 38.73 62.56
N VAL A 1029 15.79 39.10 62.06
CA VAL A 1029 15.39 38.88 60.67
C VAL A 1029 14.95 40.20 60.05
N VAL A 1030 15.48 40.51 58.86
CA VAL A 1030 15.07 41.65 58.05
C VAL A 1030 14.12 41.21 56.93
N ASN A 1031 13.11 42.02 56.64
CA ASN A 1031 12.04 41.72 55.67
C ASN A 1031 11.42 40.31 55.82
N PRO A 1032 11.03 39.89 57.04
CA PRO A 1032 10.59 38.50 57.30
C PRO A 1032 9.31 38.11 56.54
N ALA A 1033 8.45 39.07 56.20
CA ALA A 1033 7.24 38.84 55.42
C ALA A 1033 7.49 38.81 53.89
N GLY A 1034 8.73 39.09 53.45
CA GLY A 1034 9.09 39.14 52.04
C GLY A 1034 8.35 40.22 51.24
N THR A 1035 7.91 41.30 51.89
CA THR A 1035 7.15 42.40 51.26
C THR A 1035 8.01 43.27 50.35
N ILE A 1036 9.32 43.26 50.56
CA ILE A 1036 10.31 43.87 49.66
C ILE A 1036 10.88 42.77 48.77
N ALA A 1037 10.92 43.00 47.45
CA ALA A 1037 11.56 42.11 46.50
C ALA A 1037 13.08 42.29 46.59
N GLU A 1038 13.80 41.17 46.71
CA GLU A 1038 15.24 41.19 46.96
C GLU A 1038 16.01 40.34 45.96
N ALA A 1039 17.27 40.72 45.73
CA ALA A 1039 18.19 39.93 44.91
C ALA A 1039 18.51 38.59 45.59
N ARG A 1040 18.66 38.60 46.92
CA ARG A 1040 18.90 37.46 47.79
C ARG A 1040 18.06 37.56 49.06
N ARG A 1041 17.73 36.40 49.64
CA ARG A 1041 16.98 36.31 50.91
C ARG A 1041 17.64 35.40 51.94
N ASP A 1042 18.67 34.67 51.53
CA ASP A 1042 19.42 33.73 52.36
C ASP A 1042 20.33 34.44 53.38
N ASN A 1043 20.52 35.74 53.21
CA ASN A 1043 21.30 36.63 54.06
C ASN A 1043 20.43 37.53 54.98
N ASN A 1044 19.12 37.30 55.04
CA ASN A 1044 18.20 38.16 55.78
C ASN A 1044 18.15 37.87 57.29
N GLU A 1045 18.88 36.88 57.79
CA GLU A 1045 18.84 36.49 59.20
C GLU A 1045 20.22 36.37 59.85
N VAL A 1046 20.27 36.73 61.13
CA VAL A 1046 21.42 36.50 62.02
C VAL A 1046 20.95 35.92 63.34
N ILE A 1047 21.70 34.93 63.84
CA ILE A 1047 21.45 34.31 65.15
C ILE A 1047 22.37 34.93 66.20
N LEU A 1048 21.78 35.48 67.26
CA LEU A 1048 22.50 36.01 68.41
C LEU A 1048 22.43 35.03 69.58
N ASN A 1049 23.59 34.71 70.16
CA ASN A 1049 23.65 33.95 71.40
C ASN A 1049 23.62 34.90 72.60
N LEU A 1050 22.74 34.66 73.57
CA LEU A 1050 22.63 35.48 74.78
C LEU A 1050 23.45 34.84 75.91
N SER A 1051 24.59 35.46 76.26
CA SER A 1051 25.37 35.11 77.45
C SER A 1051 24.63 35.44 78.75
#